data_AF-A0A936LTW0-F1
#
_entry.id   AF-A0A936LTW0-F1
#
_cell.length_a   1.000
_cell.length_b   1.000
_cell.length_c   1.000
_cell.angle_alpha   90.00
_cell.angle_beta   90.00
_cell.angle_gamma   90.00
#
_symmetry.space_group_name_H-M   'P 1'
#
loop_
_entity.id
_entity.type
_entity.pdbx_description
1 polymer ?
#
loop_
_entity_poly.entity_id
_entity_poly.type
_entity_poly.pdbx_seq_one_letter_code
_entity_poly.pdbx_strand_id
1 'polypeptide(L)'
;MRMLLSGLIGLLVGCAVPVRAQLVLTNTQTPTQLVQNVLLGAGVSVSNITFNGTPGNTVSSQAGEFNSTNANVGIAAGVILATGGISNALGPNNSGSSSVPVTGMSVQDPDLLLLAQQSQPTIQDVNDCAVLEFDFVPTGDSLKFNFVFGSEEYLEFVNSINDAFGFFLSGPGIIGPYSNNAINIALIPGTTDPVTINTVNDVVNPQFYVDNGNGVTPPYSTSPTYVQYDGLTTVMTALAQVICGETYHIKIVVGDANDTVWDSAVFLEAGSFQSNQISIVGEVVSGGIDSLFYEGCGTASLYLVRGGLLLDSDTVEILLGGSATELTDYTNVPAEVIFLPGQDSINIQFSAILDGLIEGQENILLMVINETGCGGDTVIMEIFIEEAPPIDVVMSNDVTVQCTDSTLISAVVTGGFGNYTLDWDQGVPDGQLSGWVTPGQTTTYVLTVTDDCGVLTESDAVTITVPIMQPLTVTVQSDVTVYCPETSVQLFAQVQGGTPGYSYQWTGNLGIGSTVQVAPATTQSWSVTVTDICGRDTSDLVTVTVDYDSVRVVIAPDTIVCYGDTATLRAVTEFGLQPYAYDWFPGGSADTLAVFPESNTHYELTVTDACGISDHDVAGVGVNMPLAAFWWSGSTWVNNFPISFMDQSFGATSWWWDFGVHGLESTEQYPLTTFPDPGTYSVELLISDTLGCLDSISRTIVVDPEFELYIPNSFTPDGDGFNETWQVAGIGVKEFWIRLHDRWGATIFQSSDIATAWDGTLNGTPLPAGVYVYRYRVKAIEGEVQERMGHVTLLR
;
A
#
# COMPACT_ATOMS: atom_id res chain seq x y z
N MET A 1 26.20 39.22 2.66
CA MET A 1 25.75 39.62 1.30
C MET A 1 26.95 39.58 0.34
N ARG A 2 26.73 39.35 -0.97
CA ARG A 2 27.81 39.19 -1.98
C ARG A 2 28.48 40.52 -2.39
N MET A 3 29.75 40.47 -2.78
CA MET A 3 30.21 41.21 -3.97
C MET A 3 31.30 40.44 -4.73
N LEU A 4 31.36 40.63 -6.05
CA LEU A 4 32.18 39.85 -6.97
C LEU A 4 33.60 40.42 -7.09
N LEU A 5 34.58 39.57 -7.41
CA LEU A 5 35.20 39.61 -8.76
C LEU A 5 35.89 38.29 -9.13
N SER A 6 36.25 38.16 -10.41
CA SER A 6 36.57 36.89 -11.07
C SER A 6 38.02 36.77 -11.53
N GLY A 7 38.62 35.60 -11.25
CA GLY A 7 39.33 34.82 -12.27
C GLY A 7 40.85 34.99 -12.43
N LEU A 8 41.55 33.86 -12.30
CA LEU A 8 42.54 33.45 -13.29
C LEU A 8 42.67 31.92 -13.32
N ILE A 9 42.67 31.30 -14.51
CA ILE A 9 42.92 29.85 -14.66
C ILE A 9 44.43 29.66 -14.82
N GLY A 10 45.09 29.17 -13.76
CA GLY A 10 46.49 28.76 -13.79
C GLY A 10 46.62 27.24 -13.99
N LEU A 11 46.97 26.81 -15.21
CA LEU A 11 47.11 25.39 -15.55
C LEU A 11 48.43 24.80 -15.00
N LEU A 12 48.46 24.46 -13.71
CA LEU A 12 49.49 23.55 -13.18
C LEU A 12 49.08 22.10 -13.44
N VAL A 13 49.70 21.47 -14.44
CA VAL A 13 49.77 20.01 -14.52
C VAL A 13 50.77 19.55 -13.45
N GLY A 14 50.29 19.42 -12.22
CA GLY A 14 51.05 18.80 -11.14
C GLY A 14 51.33 17.34 -11.50
N CYS A 15 52.61 16.99 -11.68
CA CYS A 15 52.99 15.61 -11.95
C CYS A 15 52.79 14.80 -10.66
N ALA A 16 51.66 14.09 -10.57
CA ALA A 16 51.34 13.22 -9.44
C ALA A 16 52.28 12.01 -9.44
N VAL A 17 53.43 12.17 -8.78
CA VAL A 17 54.31 11.04 -8.44
C VAL A 17 53.48 10.11 -7.55
N PRO A 18 53.35 8.81 -7.89
CA PRO A 18 52.64 7.88 -7.03
C PRO A 18 53.39 7.75 -5.71
N VAL A 19 52.76 8.19 -4.63
CA VAL A 19 53.25 7.94 -3.26
C VAL A 19 53.33 6.42 -3.10
N ARG A 20 54.54 5.91 -2.92
CA ARG A 20 54.75 4.47 -2.72
C ARG A 20 54.39 4.13 -1.28
N ALA A 21 53.64 3.04 -1.14
CA ALA A 21 53.39 2.41 0.14
C ALA A 21 54.72 1.91 0.72
N GLN A 22 55.23 2.54 1.77
CA GLN A 22 56.52 2.22 2.40
C GLN A 22 56.46 2.54 3.89
N LEU A 23 57.27 1.84 4.70
CA LEU A 23 57.57 2.21 6.08
C LEU A 23 58.22 3.59 6.12
N VAL A 24 57.77 4.48 7.00
CA VAL A 24 58.39 5.78 7.27
C VAL A 24 59.10 5.71 8.62
N LEU A 25 60.34 6.20 8.69
CA LEU A 25 61.16 6.23 9.89
C LEU A 25 61.64 7.64 10.22
N THR A 26 61.56 8.00 11.50
CA THR A 26 61.93 9.31 12.03
C THR A 26 62.97 9.13 13.15
N ASN A 27 64.25 9.29 12.81
CA ASN A 27 65.36 9.26 13.77
C ASN A 27 65.79 10.70 14.14
N THR A 28 64.93 11.41 14.87
CA THR A 28 65.17 12.78 15.34
C THR A 28 64.77 13.03 16.80
N GLN A 29 64.01 12.11 17.41
CA GLN A 29 63.66 12.14 18.83
C GLN A 29 64.72 11.38 19.66
N THR A 30 65.01 11.84 20.88
CA THR A 30 65.86 11.07 21.81
C THR A 30 65.07 9.91 22.43
N PRO A 31 65.72 8.86 22.96
CA PRO A 31 65.02 7.77 23.67
C PRO A 31 64.05 8.23 24.77
N THR A 32 64.40 9.26 25.54
CA THR A 32 63.48 9.91 26.50
C THR A 32 62.22 10.46 25.82
N GLN A 33 62.36 11.10 24.65
CA GLN A 33 61.24 11.62 23.87
C GLN A 33 60.43 10.51 23.18
N LEU A 34 61.08 9.44 22.69
CA LEU A 34 60.40 8.28 22.11
C LEU A 34 59.52 7.57 23.16
N VAL A 35 59.99 7.44 24.40
CA VAL A 35 59.12 6.98 25.49
C VAL A 35 57.99 7.98 25.73
N GLN A 36 58.31 9.21 26.11
CA GLN A 36 57.33 10.18 26.62
C GLN A 36 56.31 10.70 25.60
N ASN A 37 56.67 10.78 24.32
CA ASN A 37 55.82 11.37 23.27
C ASN A 37 55.17 10.32 22.35
N VAL A 38 55.65 9.08 22.35
CA VAL A 38 55.22 8.05 21.38
C VAL A 38 54.78 6.76 22.08
N LEU A 39 55.57 6.19 22.98
CA LEU A 39 55.30 4.87 23.54
C LEU A 39 54.18 4.85 24.61
N LEU A 40 54.13 5.87 25.47
CA LEU A 40 53.22 5.90 26.62
C LEU A 40 51.76 6.14 26.24
N GLY A 41 50.88 5.33 26.82
CA GLY A 41 49.43 5.53 26.88
C GLY A 41 48.97 5.99 28.27
N ALA A 42 47.71 5.71 28.57
CA ALA A 42 47.06 6.11 29.83
C ALA A 42 47.58 5.33 31.07
N GLY A 43 47.32 5.89 32.25
CA GLY A 43 47.56 5.21 33.53
C GLY A 43 49.02 4.87 33.86
N VAL A 44 50.01 5.51 33.23
CA VAL A 44 51.43 5.33 33.58
C VAL A 44 52.16 6.66 33.66
N SER A 45 53.05 6.77 34.64
CA SER A 45 54.08 7.83 34.69
C SER A 45 55.47 7.20 34.69
N VAL A 46 56.47 7.87 34.12
CA VAL A 46 57.82 7.31 33.95
C VAL A 46 58.94 8.22 34.44
N SER A 47 60.07 7.62 34.80
CA SER A 47 61.30 8.31 35.14
C SER A 47 62.55 7.50 34.75
N ASN A 48 63.74 8.06 34.96
CA ASN A 48 65.03 7.38 34.83
C ASN A 48 65.30 6.69 33.47
N ILE A 49 64.73 7.21 32.38
CA ILE A 49 64.86 6.64 31.03
C ILE A 49 66.33 6.65 30.56
N THR A 50 66.86 5.45 30.30
CA THR A 50 68.19 5.21 29.74
C THR A 50 68.13 4.58 28.35
N PHE A 51 69.20 4.73 27.59
CA PHE A 51 69.48 3.95 26.39
C PHE A 51 70.94 3.49 26.41
N ASN A 52 71.18 2.20 26.16
CA ASN A 52 72.51 1.56 26.15
C ASN A 52 73.36 1.92 27.39
N GLY A 53 72.75 1.88 28.59
CA GLY A 53 73.40 2.21 29.86
C GLY A 53 73.72 3.69 30.09
N THR A 54 73.24 4.59 29.22
CA THR A 54 73.41 6.05 29.33
C THR A 54 72.06 6.77 29.43
N PRO A 55 71.97 8.00 29.97
CA PRO A 55 70.69 8.74 30.00
C PRO A 55 70.12 8.94 28.58
N GLY A 56 68.82 8.72 28.38
CA GLY A 56 68.14 8.73 27.07
C GLY A 56 68.00 10.10 26.38
N ASN A 57 68.89 11.04 26.67
CA ASN A 57 68.85 12.44 26.21
C ASN A 57 69.58 12.70 24.88
N THR A 58 70.11 11.65 24.24
CA THR A 58 70.86 11.72 22.98
C THR A 58 70.23 10.79 21.95
N VAL A 59 70.05 11.27 20.72
CA VAL A 59 69.48 10.51 19.59
C VAL A 59 70.41 9.34 19.22
N SER A 60 69.83 8.17 18.93
CA SER A 60 70.56 6.91 18.66
C SER A 60 70.18 6.31 17.31
N SER A 61 71.13 5.79 16.53
CA SER A 61 70.85 5.10 15.27
C SER A 61 70.02 3.83 15.43
N GLN A 62 70.04 3.23 16.63
CA GLN A 62 69.34 1.99 16.99
C GLN A 62 67.89 2.20 17.47
N ALA A 63 67.44 3.45 17.64
CA ALA A 63 66.11 3.75 18.14
C ALA A 63 65.45 4.90 17.36
N GLY A 64 64.14 4.80 17.12
CA GLY A 64 63.40 5.87 16.45
C GLY A 64 61.89 5.66 16.44
N GLU A 65 61.19 6.61 15.84
CA GLU A 65 59.75 6.53 15.60
C GLU A 65 59.49 5.94 14.21
N PHE A 66 58.45 5.14 14.05
CA PHE A 66 58.02 4.58 12.78
C PHE A 66 56.53 4.85 12.50
N ASN A 67 56.18 4.91 11.21
CA ASN A 67 54.80 4.81 10.74
C ASN A 67 54.73 3.73 9.65
N SER A 68 53.91 2.70 9.88
CA SER A 68 53.73 1.54 9.01
C SER A 68 52.33 1.46 8.38
N THR A 69 51.55 2.55 8.39
CA THR A 69 50.19 2.63 7.78
C THR A 69 50.11 2.09 6.33
N ASN A 70 51.25 2.06 5.62
CA ASN A 70 51.37 1.52 4.26
C ASN A 70 52.41 0.38 4.13
N ALA A 71 52.71 -0.32 5.23
CA ALA A 71 53.65 -1.43 5.31
C ALA A 71 53.10 -2.61 6.15
N ASN A 72 53.77 -3.75 6.15
CA ASN A 72 53.26 -5.02 6.68
C ASN A 72 53.54 -5.30 8.17
N VAL A 73 54.09 -4.35 8.93
CA VAL A 73 54.38 -4.53 10.38
C VAL A 73 53.10 -4.79 11.18
N GLY A 74 51.93 -4.34 10.71
CA GLY A 74 50.64 -4.55 11.39
C GLY A 74 50.36 -3.58 12.53
N ILE A 75 51.36 -2.83 12.99
CA ILE A 75 51.24 -1.72 13.95
C ILE A 75 51.27 -0.39 13.17
N ALA A 76 50.26 0.48 13.34
CA ALA A 76 50.12 1.68 12.49
C ALA A 76 51.26 2.69 12.65
N ALA A 77 51.69 2.96 13.90
CA ALA A 77 52.84 3.80 14.24
C ALA A 77 53.38 3.43 15.62
N GLY A 78 54.61 3.83 15.94
CA GLY A 78 55.25 3.40 17.18
C GLY A 78 56.73 3.73 17.32
N VAL A 79 57.38 3.07 18.28
CA VAL A 79 58.84 3.12 18.51
C VAL A 79 59.47 1.84 17.97
N ILE A 80 60.52 1.97 17.16
CA ILE A 80 61.35 0.85 16.70
C ILE A 80 62.68 0.87 17.46
N LEU A 81 63.09 -0.31 17.94
CA LEU A 81 64.45 -0.61 18.40
C LEU A 81 65.04 -1.66 17.44
N ALA A 82 66.28 -1.46 16.98
CA ALA A 82 66.99 -2.41 16.13
C ALA A 82 68.43 -2.59 16.60
N THR A 83 69.02 -3.76 16.34
CA THR A 83 70.41 -4.05 16.71
C THR A 83 71.37 -3.25 15.83
N GLY A 84 71.21 -3.33 14.51
CA GLY A 84 71.75 -2.36 13.56
C GLY A 84 71.01 -1.02 13.55
N GLY A 85 71.34 -0.17 12.58
CA GLY A 85 70.71 1.12 12.38
C GLY A 85 69.31 0.97 11.80
N ILE A 86 68.29 1.51 12.47
CA ILE A 86 66.85 1.29 12.16
C ILE A 86 66.46 1.52 10.69
N SER A 87 67.24 2.31 9.94
CA SER A 87 67.13 2.50 8.50
C SER A 87 67.16 1.21 7.68
N ASN A 88 67.67 0.09 8.21
CA ASN A 88 67.61 -1.20 7.54
C ASN A 88 66.16 -1.63 7.29
N ALA A 89 65.24 -1.39 8.23
CA ALA A 89 63.83 -1.79 8.16
C ALA A 89 63.04 -1.26 6.94
N LEU A 90 63.59 -0.33 6.15
CA LEU A 90 62.94 0.31 5.01
C LEU A 90 62.79 -0.65 3.81
N GLY A 91 61.59 -1.21 3.68
CA GLY A 91 61.17 -2.07 2.55
C GLY A 91 61.32 -1.44 1.15
N PRO A 92 61.27 -2.24 0.06
CA PRO A 92 60.92 -3.67 0.00
C PRO A 92 62.00 -4.59 0.55
N ASN A 93 61.66 -5.80 0.98
CA ASN A 93 62.62 -6.85 1.35
C ASN A 93 63.45 -7.34 0.13
N ASN A 94 64.52 -6.63 -0.21
CA ASN A 94 65.26 -6.81 -1.46
C ASN A 94 66.74 -7.24 -1.28
N SER A 95 67.16 -7.53 -0.04
CA SER A 95 68.54 -7.90 0.29
C SER A 95 68.55 -8.87 1.48
N GLY A 96 68.54 -10.18 1.25
CA GLY A 96 68.46 -11.14 2.36
C GLY A 96 69.71 -11.11 3.22
N SER A 97 69.55 -11.23 4.54
CA SER A 97 70.63 -11.09 5.52
C SER A 97 71.29 -9.68 5.49
N SER A 98 70.47 -8.63 5.39
CA SER A 98 70.86 -7.21 5.38
C SER A 98 71.30 -6.69 6.75
N SER A 99 72.14 -5.65 6.77
CA SER A 99 72.54 -4.94 7.99
C SER A 99 72.97 -3.49 7.79
N VAL A 100 72.80 -2.68 8.83
CA VAL A 100 73.31 -1.29 8.88
C VAL A 100 74.20 -1.10 10.11
N PRO A 101 75.53 -1.17 9.98
CA PRO A 101 76.46 -1.09 11.11
C PRO A 101 76.34 0.19 11.95
N VAL A 102 76.35 0.03 13.27
CA VAL A 102 76.18 1.12 14.24
C VAL A 102 77.52 1.63 14.80
N THR A 103 77.65 2.95 14.96
CA THR A 103 78.90 3.57 15.47
C THR A 103 78.80 3.84 16.96
N GLY A 104 79.06 2.83 17.78
CA GLY A 104 78.99 2.91 19.25
C GLY A 104 79.94 1.93 19.96
N MET A 105 79.74 1.77 21.27
CA MET A 105 80.24 0.59 21.98
C MET A 105 79.17 -0.51 21.81
N SER A 106 79.60 -1.70 21.38
CA SER A 106 78.76 -2.90 21.44
C SER A 106 78.34 -3.13 22.90
N VAL A 107 77.03 -3.21 23.14
CA VAL A 107 76.47 -3.52 24.47
C VAL A 107 76.12 -4.99 24.51
N GLN A 108 76.44 -5.65 25.62
CA GLN A 108 76.06 -7.02 25.90
C GLN A 108 75.13 -7.03 27.12
N ASP A 109 73.99 -7.71 27.04
CA ASP A 109 73.04 -7.81 28.15
C ASP A 109 73.01 -9.24 28.76
N PRO A 110 73.33 -9.42 30.06
CA PRO A 110 73.36 -10.75 30.68
C PRO A 110 72.01 -11.46 30.76
N ASP A 111 70.90 -10.72 30.84
CA ASP A 111 69.56 -11.33 30.93
C ASP A 111 69.10 -11.78 29.55
N LEU A 112 69.43 -11.01 28.52
CA LEU A 112 69.22 -11.38 27.13
C LEU A 112 70.02 -12.62 26.75
N LEU A 113 71.31 -12.70 27.13
CA LEU A 113 72.12 -13.91 26.94
C LEU A 113 71.50 -15.13 27.63
N LEU A 114 70.99 -14.96 28.86
CA LEU A 114 70.30 -16.03 29.60
C LEU A 114 68.96 -16.44 28.93
N LEU A 115 68.24 -15.53 28.28
CA LEU A 115 67.04 -15.83 27.49
C LEU A 115 67.40 -16.55 26.18
N ALA A 116 68.42 -16.08 25.47
CA ALA A 116 68.94 -16.71 24.26
C ALA A 116 69.36 -18.16 24.53
N GLN A 117 70.09 -18.40 25.63
CA GLN A 117 70.53 -19.74 26.06
C GLN A 117 69.40 -20.69 26.46
N GLN A 118 68.21 -20.21 26.81
CA GLN A 118 67.03 -21.06 27.02
C GLN A 118 66.50 -21.63 25.69
N SER A 119 66.54 -20.83 24.63
CA SER A 119 66.07 -21.19 23.28
C SER A 119 67.15 -21.87 22.42
N GLN A 120 68.43 -21.66 22.74
CA GLN A 120 69.58 -22.29 22.09
C GLN A 120 70.81 -22.30 23.04
N PRO A 121 71.08 -23.38 23.79
CA PRO A 121 72.18 -23.46 24.77
C PRO A 121 73.61 -23.33 24.20
N THR A 122 73.78 -23.24 22.88
CA THR A 122 75.10 -22.99 22.25
C THR A 122 75.47 -21.52 22.14
N ILE A 123 74.54 -20.58 22.38
CA ILE A 123 74.83 -19.13 22.34
C ILE A 123 75.78 -18.76 23.49
N GLN A 124 76.90 -18.10 23.16
CA GLN A 124 77.95 -17.74 24.13
C GLN A 124 77.93 -16.25 24.50
N ASP A 125 77.49 -15.40 23.59
CA ASP A 125 77.46 -13.95 23.70
C ASP A 125 76.27 -13.37 22.93
N VAL A 126 75.84 -12.18 23.36
CA VAL A 126 74.92 -11.31 22.62
C VAL A 126 75.60 -9.96 22.44
N ASN A 127 75.48 -9.36 21.27
CA ASN A 127 76.21 -8.17 20.85
C ASN A 127 75.28 -7.09 20.30
N ASP A 128 75.84 -5.91 20.06
CA ASP A 128 75.21 -4.74 19.44
C ASP A 128 73.78 -4.44 19.97
N CYS A 129 73.57 -4.72 21.27
CA CYS A 129 72.25 -4.65 21.89
C CYS A 129 71.71 -3.21 21.90
N ALA A 130 70.45 -3.07 21.51
CA ALA A 130 69.65 -1.86 21.70
C ALA A 130 68.84 -2.00 22.99
N VAL A 131 69.34 -1.40 24.07
CA VAL A 131 68.77 -1.50 25.43
C VAL A 131 68.05 -0.20 25.77
N LEU A 132 66.72 -0.25 25.90
CA LEU A 132 65.89 0.85 26.39
C LEU A 132 65.33 0.47 27.77
N GLU A 133 65.67 1.23 28.81
CA GLU A 133 65.21 0.93 30.18
C GLU A 133 64.58 2.18 30.82
N PHE A 134 63.56 1.98 31.66
CA PHE A 134 62.97 3.07 32.46
C PHE A 134 62.21 2.55 33.68
N ASP A 135 62.06 3.42 34.67
CA ASP A 135 61.17 3.20 35.80
C ASP A 135 59.78 3.72 35.44
N PHE A 136 58.72 3.02 35.85
CA PHE A 136 57.34 3.48 35.72
C PHE A 136 56.52 3.23 37.00
N VAL A 137 55.48 4.05 37.19
CA VAL A 137 54.45 3.86 38.21
C VAL A 137 53.10 3.72 37.50
N PRO A 138 52.42 2.57 37.61
CA PRO A 138 51.10 2.34 37.05
C PRO A 138 49.98 2.87 37.97
N THR A 139 48.87 3.33 37.39
CA THR A 139 47.64 3.72 38.12
C THR A 139 46.58 2.61 38.13
N GLY A 140 46.95 1.40 37.71
CA GLY A 140 46.12 0.19 37.72
C GLY A 140 46.94 -1.04 38.13
N ASP A 141 46.29 -2.21 38.19
CA ASP A 141 46.89 -3.48 38.60
C ASP A 141 47.42 -4.34 37.43
N SER A 142 47.33 -3.83 36.20
CA SER A 142 47.89 -4.46 35.00
C SER A 142 48.71 -3.49 34.16
N LEU A 143 49.74 -4.02 33.48
CA LEU A 143 50.48 -3.36 32.42
C LEU A 143 50.20 -4.09 31.11
N LYS A 144 49.99 -3.33 30.02
CA LYS A 144 50.00 -3.87 28.66
C LYS A 144 50.80 -2.98 27.71
N PHE A 145 51.34 -3.58 26.64
CA PHE A 145 51.76 -2.91 25.40
C PHE A 145 51.76 -3.89 24.22
N ASN A 146 51.61 -3.38 23.00
CA ASN A 146 51.62 -4.20 21.79
C ASN A 146 52.97 -4.11 21.08
N PHE A 147 53.41 -5.22 20.49
CA PHE A 147 54.70 -5.33 19.82
C PHE A 147 54.68 -6.29 18.63
N VAL A 148 55.67 -6.14 17.75
CA VAL A 148 56.05 -7.07 16.68
C VAL A 148 57.56 -7.23 16.68
N PHE A 149 58.05 -8.46 16.52
CA PHE A 149 59.47 -8.74 16.30
C PHE A 149 59.72 -9.06 14.82
N GLY A 150 60.85 -8.61 14.29
CA GLY A 150 61.31 -8.88 12.94
C GLY A 150 62.80 -9.18 12.89
N SER A 151 63.20 -10.06 11.97
CA SER A 151 64.60 -10.50 11.84
C SER A 151 64.94 -10.84 10.39
N GLU A 152 66.20 -10.56 10.01
CA GLU A 152 66.84 -11.02 8.77
C GLU A 152 67.33 -12.49 8.85
N GLU A 153 67.11 -13.19 9.97
CA GLU A 153 67.50 -14.59 10.16
C GLU A 153 66.41 -15.63 9.82
N TYR A 154 65.16 -15.18 9.65
CA TYR A 154 64.08 -16.03 9.15
C TYR A 154 64.31 -16.37 7.67
N LEU A 155 64.16 -17.60 7.18
CA LEU A 155 64.00 -18.88 7.90
C LEU A 155 65.33 -19.65 7.98
N GLU A 156 66.36 -19.14 7.29
CA GLU A 156 67.66 -19.74 7.03
C GLU A 156 68.42 -20.18 8.28
N PHE A 157 68.24 -19.49 9.41
CA PHE A 157 69.00 -19.74 10.64
C PHE A 157 68.19 -20.35 11.79
N VAL A 158 66.88 -20.60 11.59
CA VAL A 158 66.01 -21.22 12.60
C VAL A 158 66.58 -22.55 13.12
N ASN A 159 66.76 -22.66 14.45
CA ASN A 159 67.49 -23.69 15.21
C ASN A 159 69.04 -23.61 15.16
N SER A 160 69.65 -22.50 14.75
CA SER A 160 71.10 -22.32 14.70
C SER A 160 71.60 -21.09 15.47
N ILE A 161 71.96 -20.01 14.78
CA ILE A 161 72.00 -18.65 15.32
C ILE A 161 70.54 -18.13 15.42
N ASN A 162 70.27 -17.19 16.33
CA ASN A 162 68.91 -16.71 16.67
C ASN A 162 69.04 -15.47 17.56
N ASP A 163 68.87 -14.30 16.98
CA ASP A 163 68.84 -13.01 17.65
C ASP A 163 67.79 -12.97 18.75
N ALA A 164 68.17 -12.37 19.87
CA ALA A 164 67.36 -12.39 21.06
C ALA A 164 66.70 -11.02 21.27
N PHE A 165 65.45 -11.04 21.74
CA PHE A 165 64.85 -9.88 22.40
C PHE A 165 64.16 -10.31 23.70
N GLY A 166 63.95 -9.35 24.60
CA GLY A 166 63.33 -9.61 25.90
C GLY A 166 62.77 -8.34 26.53
N PHE A 167 61.65 -8.49 27.23
CA PHE A 167 61.01 -7.44 28.02
C PHE A 167 61.11 -7.82 29.49
N PHE A 168 62.20 -7.41 30.14
CA PHE A 168 62.54 -7.78 31.50
C PHE A 168 61.90 -6.81 32.49
N LEU A 169 60.77 -7.23 33.07
CA LEU A 169 60.02 -6.46 34.07
C LEU A 169 60.42 -6.89 35.49
N SER A 170 60.75 -5.93 36.35
CA SER A 170 61.03 -6.12 37.78
C SER A 170 60.31 -5.08 38.64
N GLY A 171 60.08 -5.40 39.91
CA GLY A 171 59.39 -4.55 40.87
C GLY A 171 58.67 -5.36 41.95
N PRO A 172 57.86 -4.72 42.81
CA PRO A 172 57.14 -5.41 43.88
C PRO A 172 56.27 -6.59 43.40
N GLY A 173 56.29 -7.69 44.15
CA GLY A 173 55.57 -8.92 43.83
C GLY A 173 56.21 -9.81 42.75
N ILE A 174 57.14 -9.29 41.93
CA ILE A 174 57.78 -10.04 40.84
C ILE A 174 59.00 -10.81 41.37
N ILE A 175 59.08 -12.10 41.03
CA ILE A 175 60.21 -12.98 41.35
C ILE A 175 60.49 -13.89 40.13
N GLY A 176 61.44 -13.50 39.29
CA GLY A 176 61.90 -14.25 38.13
C GLY A 176 63.41 -14.53 38.13
N PRO A 177 63.93 -15.22 37.09
CA PRO A 177 65.30 -15.74 37.05
C PRO A 177 66.36 -14.72 36.57
N TYR A 178 65.92 -13.54 36.10
CA TYR A 178 66.78 -12.52 35.53
C TYR A 178 67.23 -11.48 36.58
N SER A 179 68.09 -10.54 36.20
CA SER A 179 68.62 -9.48 37.07
C SER A 179 67.49 -8.69 37.75
N ASN A 180 67.75 -8.21 38.96
CA ASN A 180 66.74 -7.59 39.84
C ASN A 180 65.51 -8.49 40.16
N ASN A 181 65.63 -9.81 39.93
CA ASN A 181 64.54 -10.80 39.95
C ASN A 181 63.48 -10.55 38.86
N ALA A 182 63.87 -9.98 37.72
CA ALA A 182 62.95 -9.72 36.62
C ALA A 182 62.36 -11.00 36.00
N ILE A 183 61.18 -10.88 35.40
CA ILE A 183 60.56 -11.85 34.49
C ILE A 183 60.61 -11.32 33.05
N ASN A 184 60.70 -12.20 32.06
CA ASN A 184 60.43 -11.82 30.67
C ASN A 184 58.92 -11.82 30.42
N ILE A 185 58.39 -10.75 29.83
CA ILE A 185 56.98 -10.62 29.40
C ILE A 185 56.79 -10.60 27.88
N ALA A 186 57.87 -10.76 27.10
CA ALA A 186 57.81 -11.07 25.67
C ALA A 186 57.53 -12.57 25.47
N LEU A 187 56.27 -12.98 25.69
CA LEU A 187 55.83 -14.38 25.70
C LEU A 187 54.82 -14.67 24.58
N ILE A 188 54.82 -15.90 24.09
CA ILE A 188 53.89 -16.37 23.05
C ILE A 188 52.46 -16.43 23.64
N PRO A 189 51.42 -15.84 22.99
CA PRO A 189 50.08 -15.74 23.55
C PRO A 189 49.49 -17.08 24.01
N GLY A 190 49.22 -17.18 25.31
CA GLY A 190 48.66 -18.38 25.95
C GLY A 190 49.69 -19.41 26.44
N THR A 191 51.00 -19.12 26.37
CA THR A 191 52.07 -19.98 26.89
C THR A 191 52.99 -19.23 27.86
N THR A 192 54.02 -19.90 28.36
CA THR A 192 55.14 -19.30 29.13
C THR A 192 56.44 -19.23 28.32
N ASP A 193 56.38 -19.47 27.01
CA ASP A 193 57.55 -19.60 26.14
C ASP A 193 57.95 -18.22 25.57
N PRO A 194 59.25 -17.87 25.54
CA PRO A 194 59.71 -16.60 24.97
C PRO A 194 59.51 -16.57 23.46
N VAL A 195 59.26 -15.39 22.92
CA VAL A 195 59.16 -15.15 21.46
C VAL A 195 60.59 -15.04 20.89
N THR A 196 60.94 -15.89 19.93
CA THR A 196 62.24 -15.95 19.21
C THR A 196 62.04 -16.60 17.85
N ILE A 197 63.02 -16.55 16.92
CA ILE A 197 62.87 -17.23 15.62
C ILE A 197 62.72 -18.76 15.76
N ASN A 198 63.26 -19.35 16.83
CA ASN A 198 63.14 -20.77 17.14
C ASN A 198 61.73 -21.18 17.62
N THR A 199 60.99 -20.25 18.23
CA THR A 199 59.70 -20.53 18.90
C THR A 199 58.48 -20.01 18.14
N VAL A 200 58.67 -19.11 17.16
CA VAL A 200 57.65 -18.62 16.22
C VAL A 200 58.23 -18.60 14.81
N ASN A 201 57.83 -19.52 13.93
CA ASN A 201 58.28 -19.66 12.53
C ASN A 201 57.24 -20.44 11.69
N ASP A 202 57.57 -20.82 10.46
CA ASP A 202 56.69 -21.53 9.54
C ASP A 202 56.24 -22.93 10.01
N VAL A 203 56.97 -23.54 10.97
CA VAL A 203 56.68 -24.86 11.54
C VAL A 203 56.17 -24.78 12.99
N VAL A 204 56.77 -23.91 13.81
CA VAL A 204 56.51 -23.79 15.25
C VAL A 204 55.71 -22.52 15.52
N ASN A 205 54.52 -22.65 16.09
CA ASN A 205 53.55 -21.55 16.26
C ASN A 205 53.28 -20.70 14.99
N PRO A 206 53.05 -21.31 13.80
CA PRO A 206 52.91 -20.57 12.54
C PRO A 206 51.68 -19.65 12.49
N GLN A 207 50.71 -19.80 13.41
CA GLN A 207 49.62 -18.84 13.59
C GLN A 207 50.08 -17.44 14.04
N PHE A 208 51.32 -17.32 14.52
CA PHE A 208 51.92 -16.06 14.96
C PHE A 208 53.12 -15.63 14.11
N TYR A 209 53.44 -16.36 13.03
CA TYR A 209 54.51 -16.03 12.09
C TYR A 209 53.94 -15.37 10.83
N VAL A 210 54.67 -14.41 10.27
CA VAL A 210 54.35 -13.71 9.03
C VAL A 210 55.55 -13.84 8.09
N ASP A 211 55.39 -14.68 7.07
CA ASP A 211 56.31 -14.78 5.92
C ASP A 211 56.47 -13.40 5.27
N ASN A 212 57.71 -12.93 5.20
CA ASN A 212 58.08 -11.66 4.59
C ASN A 212 59.15 -11.84 3.49
N GLY A 213 59.43 -13.07 3.06
CA GLY A 213 60.36 -13.38 1.98
C GLY A 213 61.72 -13.96 2.42
N ASN A 214 62.75 -13.61 1.64
CA ASN A 214 64.15 -14.04 1.81
C ASN A 214 65.10 -13.12 1.00
N GLY A 215 64.79 -11.83 0.94
CA GLY A 215 65.48 -10.82 0.13
C GLY A 215 65.34 -10.91 -1.38
N VAL A 216 65.04 -12.07 -1.95
CA VAL A 216 65.12 -12.30 -3.40
C VAL A 216 63.79 -12.64 -4.04
N THR A 217 62.82 -13.19 -3.31
CA THR A 217 61.59 -13.74 -3.88
C THR A 217 60.47 -12.69 -4.03
N PRO A 218 59.92 -12.45 -5.24
CA PRO A 218 58.72 -11.62 -5.41
C PRO A 218 57.45 -12.34 -4.87
N PRO A 219 56.48 -11.61 -4.29
CA PRO A 219 56.32 -10.16 -4.33
C PRO A 219 57.21 -9.38 -3.35
N TYR A 220 57.71 -10.03 -2.29
CA TYR A 220 58.46 -9.42 -1.19
C TYR A 220 59.58 -8.50 -1.67
N SER A 221 60.47 -9.02 -2.53
CA SER A 221 61.61 -8.29 -3.11
C SER A 221 61.29 -7.20 -4.13
N THR A 222 60.01 -6.86 -4.32
CA THR A 222 59.56 -5.88 -5.31
C THR A 222 58.47 -4.92 -4.81
N SER A 223 57.78 -5.25 -3.73
CA SER A 223 56.64 -4.48 -3.21
C SER A 223 57.04 -3.73 -1.93
N PRO A 224 57.09 -2.39 -1.94
CA PRO A 224 57.64 -1.59 -0.82
C PRO A 224 56.79 -1.64 0.47
N THR A 225 55.62 -2.27 0.43
CA THR A 225 54.80 -2.61 1.61
C THR A 225 55.48 -3.63 2.53
N TYR A 226 56.37 -4.49 2.02
CA TYR A 226 57.10 -5.46 2.83
C TYR A 226 58.37 -4.81 3.41
N VAL A 227 58.46 -4.68 4.74
CA VAL A 227 59.69 -4.20 5.42
C VAL A 227 60.88 -5.12 5.13
N GLN A 228 62.11 -4.68 5.40
CA GLN A 228 63.31 -5.42 4.98
C GLN A 228 63.40 -6.82 5.62
N TYR A 229 63.27 -6.95 6.95
CA TYR A 229 63.35 -8.22 7.69
C TYR A 229 62.68 -9.42 7.01
N ASP A 230 63.41 -10.51 6.77
CA ASP A 230 62.93 -11.70 6.06
C ASP A 230 61.72 -12.40 6.73
N GLY A 231 61.49 -12.19 8.02
CA GLY A 231 60.26 -12.59 8.70
C GLY A 231 59.82 -11.65 9.82
N LEU A 232 58.52 -11.68 10.14
CA LEU A 232 57.90 -10.95 11.23
C LEU A 232 57.06 -11.87 12.12
N THR A 233 56.78 -11.44 13.35
CA THR A 233 55.65 -11.98 14.11
C THR A 233 54.35 -11.27 13.75
N THR A 234 53.20 -11.88 14.04
CA THR A 234 51.95 -11.12 14.20
C THR A 234 52.07 -10.14 15.37
N VAL A 235 51.18 -9.14 15.43
CA VAL A 235 51.06 -8.27 16.61
C VAL A 235 50.75 -9.11 17.84
N MET A 236 51.55 -8.95 18.89
CA MET A 236 51.42 -9.60 20.19
C MET A 236 51.28 -8.55 21.29
N THR A 237 50.68 -8.92 22.42
CA THR A 237 50.55 -8.04 23.59
C THR A 237 51.44 -8.57 24.72
N ALA A 238 52.41 -7.77 25.15
CA ALA A 238 53.12 -8.00 26.40
C ALA A 238 52.18 -7.63 27.55
N LEU A 239 52.02 -8.54 28.52
CA LEU A 239 51.09 -8.41 29.63
C LEU A 239 51.77 -8.73 30.95
N ALA A 240 51.49 -7.93 31.99
CA ALA A 240 51.94 -8.19 33.34
C ALA A 240 50.90 -7.74 34.38
N GLN A 241 50.84 -8.47 35.50
CA GLN A 241 50.21 -7.95 36.71
C GLN A 241 51.22 -7.06 37.46
N VAL A 242 50.75 -5.92 37.97
CA VAL A 242 51.53 -4.93 38.71
C VAL A 242 50.72 -4.47 39.94
N ILE A 243 51.37 -3.83 40.89
CA ILE A 243 50.71 -3.20 42.04
C ILE A 243 50.61 -1.71 41.72
N CYS A 244 49.39 -1.17 41.66
CA CYS A 244 49.15 0.25 41.39
C CYS A 244 49.92 1.14 42.41
N GLY A 245 50.49 2.25 41.94
CA GLY A 245 51.23 3.21 42.78
C GLY A 245 52.65 2.78 43.19
N GLU A 246 53.02 1.51 43.02
CA GLU A 246 54.39 1.03 43.25
C GLU A 246 55.31 1.31 42.05
N THR A 247 56.61 1.44 42.29
CA THR A 247 57.59 1.63 41.20
C THR A 247 58.05 0.29 40.63
N TYR A 248 57.88 0.15 39.32
CA TYR A 248 58.40 -0.96 38.51
C TYR A 248 59.50 -0.47 37.57
N HIS A 249 60.37 -1.38 37.17
CA HIS A 249 61.44 -1.13 36.22
C HIS A 249 61.32 -2.10 35.03
N ILE A 250 61.29 -1.55 33.82
CA ILE A 250 61.21 -2.31 32.56
C ILE A 250 62.49 -2.09 31.74
N LYS A 251 63.14 -3.19 31.36
CA LYS A 251 64.16 -3.21 30.29
C LYS A 251 63.54 -3.84 29.04
N ILE A 252 63.59 -3.11 27.94
CA ILE A 252 63.27 -3.57 26.58
C ILE A 252 64.60 -3.68 25.85
N VAL A 253 64.96 -4.89 25.40
CA VAL A 253 66.23 -5.11 24.70
C VAL A 253 66.09 -6.05 23.52
N VAL A 254 66.82 -5.78 22.44
CA VAL A 254 67.08 -6.67 21.30
C VAL A 254 68.59 -6.67 21.00
N GLY A 255 69.18 -7.79 20.59
CA GLY A 255 70.62 -7.94 20.38
C GLY A 255 71.01 -9.17 19.56
N ASP A 256 72.09 -9.03 18.77
CA ASP A 256 72.60 -10.06 17.85
C ASP A 256 73.17 -11.24 18.66
N ALA A 257 72.89 -12.48 18.29
CA ALA A 257 73.40 -13.65 19.02
C ALA A 257 74.64 -14.27 18.35
N ASN A 258 75.74 -14.48 19.07
CA ASN A 258 77.04 -15.01 18.56
C ASN A 258 77.71 -14.25 17.38
N ASP A 259 77.03 -13.35 16.67
CA ASP A 259 77.62 -12.48 15.66
C ASP A 259 77.31 -10.98 15.90
N THR A 260 77.39 -10.15 14.86
CA THR A 260 77.32 -8.67 14.85
C THR A 260 76.90 -8.14 13.46
N VAL A 261 76.13 -8.92 12.67
CA VAL A 261 76.13 -8.83 11.20
C VAL A 261 74.75 -8.92 10.54
N TRP A 262 73.72 -9.42 11.20
CA TRP A 262 72.35 -9.50 10.68
C TRP A 262 71.42 -8.74 11.61
N ASP A 263 70.67 -7.76 11.09
CA ASP A 263 69.88 -6.91 11.97
C ASP A 263 68.56 -7.58 12.36
N SER A 264 68.19 -7.47 13.63
CA SER A 264 66.84 -7.73 14.14
C SER A 264 66.23 -6.49 14.80
N ALA A 265 64.90 -6.44 14.90
CA ALA A 265 64.18 -5.30 15.46
C ALA A 265 62.89 -5.66 16.20
N VAL A 266 62.55 -4.82 17.18
CA VAL A 266 61.25 -4.80 17.87
C VAL A 266 60.54 -3.49 17.55
N PHE A 267 59.31 -3.61 17.06
CA PHE A 267 58.37 -2.53 16.85
C PHE A 267 57.38 -2.50 18.02
N LEU A 268 57.25 -1.38 18.72
CA LEU A 268 56.34 -1.16 19.86
C LEU A 268 55.25 -0.17 19.47
N GLU A 269 53.99 -0.46 19.71
CA GLU A 269 52.87 0.40 19.28
C GLU A 269 52.77 1.72 20.06
N ALA A 270 52.52 2.81 19.34
CA ALA A 270 52.34 4.14 19.90
C ALA A 270 51.13 4.20 20.85
N GLY A 271 51.29 4.81 22.02
CA GLY A 271 50.26 4.88 23.06
C GLY A 271 49.90 3.53 23.68
N SER A 272 50.58 2.43 23.33
CA SER A 272 50.19 1.11 23.81
C SER A 272 50.67 0.80 25.23
N PHE A 273 51.79 1.38 25.67
CA PHE A 273 52.37 1.17 27.01
C PHE A 273 51.55 1.89 28.06
N GLN A 274 50.61 1.16 28.68
CA GLN A 274 49.55 1.73 29.50
C GLN A 274 49.17 0.80 30.66
N SER A 275 48.56 1.37 31.70
CA SER A 275 47.90 0.64 32.77
C SER A 275 46.37 0.78 32.66
N ASN A 276 45.62 -0.06 33.36
CA ASN A 276 44.17 0.06 33.42
C ASN A 276 43.73 1.27 34.26
N GLN A 277 42.82 2.06 33.69
CA GLN A 277 42.20 3.23 34.33
C GLN A 277 40.75 3.31 33.83
N ILE A 278 39.90 3.98 34.61
CA ILE A 278 38.55 4.40 34.19
C ILE A 278 38.63 5.86 33.76
N SER A 279 38.04 6.21 32.61
CA SER A 279 37.91 7.59 32.14
C SER A 279 36.45 7.98 31.92
N ILE A 280 36.20 9.28 31.93
CA ILE A 280 34.93 9.90 31.57
C ILE A 280 35.11 10.62 30.22
N VAL A 281 34.15 10.46 29.31
CA VAL A 281 33.96 11.33 28.14
C VAL A 281 32.52 11.81 28.14
N GLY A 282 32.30 13.12 28.17
CA GLY A 282 30.99 13.75 28.09
C GLY A 282 30.82 14.46 26.76
N GLU A 283 29.62 14.38 26.18
CA GLU A 283 29.23 15.15 25.00
C GLU A 283 27.83 15.74 25.17
N VAL A 284 27.62 16.98 24.75
CA VAL A 284 26.26 17.51 24.52
C VAL A 284 25.74 16.93 23.22
N VAL A 285 24.64 16.17 23.30
CA VAL A 285 24.02 15.45 22.16
C VAL A 285 23.13 16.37 21.33
N SER A 286 22.38 17.24 22.01
CA SER A 286 21.38 18.13 21.41
C SER A 286 21.12 19.34 22.29
N GLY A 287 20.55 20.40 21.70
CA GLY A 287 20.10 21.60 22.43
C GLY A 287 21.24 22.38 23.11
N GLY A 288 22.43 22.42 22.51
CA GLY A 288 23.59 23.10 23.09
C GLY A 288 24.82 23.14 22.19
N ILE A 289 25.96 23.55 22.76
CA ILE A 289 27.26 23.64 22.10
C ILE A 289 28.39 23.18 23.05
N ASP A 290 29.25 22.28 22.56
CA ASP A 290 30.42 21.75 23.28
C ASP A 290 30.06 21.14 24.65
N SER A 291 30.20 21.92 25.72
CA SER A 291 29.97 21.57 27.12
C SER A 291 28.81 22.33 27.77
N LEU A 292 28.07 23.16 27.01
CA LEU A 292 26.89 23.92 27.44
C LEU A 292 25.62 23.38 26.76
N PHE A 293 24.54 23.16 27.52
CA PHE A 293 23.23 22.76 26.99
C PHE A 293 22.08 23.56 27.62
N TYR A 294 21.05 23.88 26.83
CA TYR A 294 20.00 24.81 27.22
C TYR A 294 18.78 24.13 27.87
N GLU A 295 18.11 24.85 28.76
CA GLU A 295 16.88 24.38 29.42
C GLU A 295 15.80 23.84 28.49
N GLY A 296 15.11 22.79 28.93
CA GLY A 296 13.96 22.17 28.25
C GLY A 296 14.25 21.39 26.96
N CYS A 297 15.40 21.58 26.31
CA CYS A 297 15.74 20.91 25.03
C CYS A 297 17.16 20.32 24.97
N GLY A 298 18.05 20.75 25.86
CA GLY A 298 19.41 20.25 25.98
C GLY A 298 19.45 18.81 26.48
N THR A 299 20.40 18.01 25.99
CA THR A 299 20.66 16.65 26.50
C THR A 299 22.14 16.31 26.39
N ALA A 300 22.71 15.79 27.47
CA ALA A 300 24.08 15.32 27.56
C ALA A 300 24.14 13.77 27.58
N SER A 301 25.23 13.23 27.05
CA SER A 301 25.63 11.82 27.22
C SER A 301 26.98 11.77 27.94
N LEU A 302 27.04 10.89 28.94
CA LEU A 302 28.18 10.68 29.81
C LEU A 302 28.66 9.24 29.63
N TYR A 303 29.73 9.08 28.85
CA TYR A 303 30.38 7.79 28.61
C TYR A 303 31.43 7.53 29.67
N LEU A 304 31.22 6.49 30.45
CA LEU A 304 32.20 5.94 31.37
C LEU A 304 32.90 4.78 30.66
N VAL A 305 34.23 4.85 30.55
CA VAL A 305 35.04 3.91 29.78
C VAL A 305 36.07 3.24 30.69
N ARG A 306 36.10 1.90 30.70
CA ARG A 306 36.95 1.06 31.55
C ARG A 306 37.98 0.33 30.69
N GLY A 307 39.25 0.68 30.82
CA GLY A 307 40.36 -0.04 30.19
C GLY A 307 40.84 -1.23 31.04
N GLY A 308 41.41 -2.27 30.40
CA GLY A 308 42.12 -3.36 31.10
C GLY A 308 41.67 -4.77 30.70
N LEU A 309 41.87 -5.73 31.60
CA LEU A 309 41.32 -7.08 31.50
C LEU A 309 39.92 -7.10 32.12
N LEU A 310 38.89 -7.11 31.28
CA LEU A 310 37.48 -6.98 31.67
C LEU A 310 36.89 -8.29 32.23
N LEU A 311 37.61 -9.03 33.06
CA LEU A 311 37.22 -10.37 33.50
C LEU A 311 36.16 -10.37 34.61
N ASP A 312 36.13 -9.32 35.43
CA ASP A 312 35.24 -9.19 36.58
C ASP A 312 34.27 -8.00 36.43
N SER A 313 33.21 -8.03 37.23
CA SER A 313 32.28 -6.90 37.39
C SER A 313 32.91 -5.82 38.25
N ASP A 314 32.71 -4.56 37.88
CA ASP A 314 33.29 -3.39 38.55
C ASP A 314 32.19 -2.36 38.81
N THR A 315 32.25 -1.64 39.94
CA THR A 315 31.21 -0.71 40.39
C THR A 315 31.80 0.66 40.61
N VAL A 316 31.19 1.66 39.99
CA VAL A 316 31.72 3.01 39.86
C VAL A 316 30.72 4.00 40.48
N GLU A 317 31.15 4.73 41.50
CA GLU A 317 30.34 5.74 42.17
C GLU A 317 30.43 7.08 41.43
N ILE A 318 29.29 7.75 41.29
CA ILE A 318 29.14 9.05 40.63
C ILE A 318 28.57 10.03 41.65
N LEU A 319 29.39 10.97 42.09
CA LEU A 319 28.97 12.06 42.96
C LEU A 319 28.61 13.29 42.13
N LEU A 320 27.42 13.85 42.39
CA LEU A 320 26.93 15.08 41.78
C LEU A 320 27.27 16.29 42.66
N GLY A 321 27.56 17.41 42.01
CA GLY A 321 27.74 18.72 42.62
C GLY A 321 27.65 19.82 41.56
N GLY A 322 28.15 21.01 41.88
CA GLY A 322 27.99 22.22 41.06
C GLY A 322 27.02 23.19 41.71
N SER A 323 26.41 24.07 40.92
CA SER A 323 25.29 24.92 41.33
C SER A 323 23.94 24.29 40.98
N ALA A 324 23.86 23.63 39.82
CA ALA A 324 22.66 22.97 39.32
C ALA A 324 22.22 21.78 40.18
N THR A 325 20.91 21.71 40.38
CA THR A 325 20.20 20.77 41.26
C THR A 325 19.50 19.68 40.47
N GLU A 326 19.86 18.43 40.75
CA GLU A 326 19.20 17.25 40.19
C GLU A 326 17.68 17.26 40.50
N LEU A 327 16.87 16.92 39.50
CA LEU A 327 15.40 16.94 39.48
C LEU A 327 14.73 18.32 39.50
N THR A 328 15.48 19.42 39.66
CA THR A 328 15.02 20.78 39.35
C THR A 328 15.44 21.14 37.93
N ASP A 329 16.74 21.07 37.64
CA ASP A 329 17.35 21.71 36.47
C ASP A 329 17.81 20.67 35.44
N TYR A 330 18.07 19.44 35.88
CA TYR A 330 18.35 18.29 35.01
C TYR A 330 17.77 16.97 35.54
N THR A 331 17.51 16.03 34.63
CA THR A 331 16.96 14.70 34.96
C THR A 331 17.96 13.81 35.69
N ASN A 332 17.46 12.91 36.54
CA ASN A 332 18.22 11.98 37.38
C ASN A 332 19.48 11.37 36.71
N VAL A 333 20.65 11.50 37.35
CA VAL A 333 21.90 10.79 37.03
C VAL A 333 22.09 9.66 38.06
N PRO A 334 22.34 8.41 37.65
CA PRO A 334 22.50 7.30 38.60
C PRO A 334 23.77 7.48 39.45
N ALA A 335 23.63 7.43 40.78
CA ALA A 335 24.75 7.59 41.73
C ALA A 335 25.76 6.43 41.71
N GLU A 336 25.41 5.28 41.13
CA GLU A 336 26.32 4.16 40.88
C GLU A 336 26.04 3.53 39.51
N VAL A 337 27.08 3.02 38.85
CA VAL A 337 26.93 2.10 37.71
C VAL A 337 27.80 0.86 37.84
N ILE A 338 27.34 -0.24 37.26
CA ILE A 338 28.02 -1.53 37.33
C ILE A 338 28.44 -1.95 35.91
N PHE A 339 29.75 -2.01 35.66
CA PHE A 339 30.30 -2.64 34.47
C PHE A 339 30.24 -4.16 34.64
N LEU A 340 29.63 -4.87 33.69
CA LEU A 340 29.64 -6.33 33.66
C LEU A 340 30.98 -6.88 33.15
N PRO A 341 31.31 -8.17 33.40
CA PRO A 341 32.41 -8.84 32.71
C PRO A 341 32.30 -8.71 31.19
N GLY A 342 33.38 -8.32 30.54
CA GLY A 342 33.47 -8.03 29.11
C GLY A 342 33.01 -6.63 28.69
N GLN A 343 32.45 -5.82 29.59
CA GLN A 343 31.95 -4.48 29.28
C GLN A 343 33.04 -3.41 29.42
N ASP A 344 33.31 -2.68 28.35
CA ASP A 344 34.29 -1.59 28.28
C ASP A 344 33.66 -0.20 28.48
N SER A 345 32.35 -0.07 28.32
CA SER A 345 31.67 1.22 28.22
C SER A 345 30.24 1.21 28.80
N ILE A 346 29.84 2.35 29.38
CA ILE A 346 28.48 2.67 29.83
C ILE A 346 28.16 4.09 29.37
N ASN A 347 27.01 4.31 28.71
CA ASN A 347 26.49 5.66 28.44
C ASN A 347 25.32 5.95 29.41
N ILE A 348 25.40 7.08 30.10
CA ILE A 348 24.33 7.68 30.92
C ILE A 348 23.84 8.93 30.19
N GLN A 349 22.53 9.05 29.98
CA GLN A 349 21.94 10.24 29.36
C GLN A 349 21.10 11.02 30.36
N PHE A 350 21.22 12.34 30.36
CA PHE A 350 20.36 13.24 31.12
C PHE A 350 20.04 14.50 30.32
N SER A 351 18.82 15.01 30.51
CA SER A 351 18.27 16.17 29.80
C SER A 351 18.12 17.35 30.75
N ALA A 352 18.23 18.56 30.21
CA ALA A 352 17.86 19.76 30.93
C ALA A 352 16.34 19.80 31.12
N ILE A 353 15.92 20.23 32.29
CA ILE A 353 14.52 20.53 32.60
C ILE A 353 14.28 22.01 32.20
N LEU A 354 13.05 22.39 31.90
CA LEU A 354 12.64 23.80 31.93
C LEU A 354 11.80 23.98 33.19
N ASP A 355 12.28 24.78 34.12
CA ASP A 355 11.57 25.10 35.37
C ASP A 355 10.84 26.46 35.27
N GLY A 356 11.41 27.41 34.52
CA GLY A 356 10.82 28.73 34.24
C GLY A 356 11.31 29.87 35.15
N LEU A 357 12.40 29.68 35.88
CA LEU A 357 13.14 30.73 36.58
C LEU A 357 14.11 31.47 35.64
N ILE A 358 14.94 32.34 36.21
CA ILE A 358 16.07 32.99 35.53
C ILE A 358 17.20 33.08 36.56
N GLU A 359 18.21 32.24 36.39
CA GLU A 359 19.30 31.98 37.33
C GLU A 359 20.69 32.13 36.66
N GLY A 360 20.76 32.02 35.33
CA GLY A 360 21.93 32.22 34.48
C GLY A 360 22.75 30.94 34.29
N GLN A 361 23.91 31.06 33.62
CA GLN A 361 24.80 29.92 33.37
C GLN A 361 25.26 29.25 34.69
N GLU A 362 24.75 28.04 34.90
CA GLU A 362 25.00 27.14 36.00
C GLU A 362 25.97 26.02 35.61
N ASN A 363 26.49 25.26 36.59
CA ASN A 363 27.30 24.07 36.35
C ASN A 363 26.78 22.81 37.04
N ILE A 364 26.87 21.69 36.31
CA ILE A 364 26.77 20.32 36.80
C ILE A 364 28.20 19.78 36.87
N LEU A 365 28.66 19.47 38.09
CA LEU A 365 29.99 18.96 38.34
C LEU A 365 29.88 17.47 38.73
N LEU A 366 30.34 16.63 37.81
CA LEU A 366 30.34 15.18 37.90
C LEU A 366 31.70 14.72 38.43
N MET A 367 31.74 14.11 39.61
CA MET A 367 32.93 13.44 40.12
C MET A 367 32.73 11.93 40.05
N VAL A 368 33.58 11.22 39.30
CA VAL A 368 33.61 9.75 39.34
C VAL A 368 34.72 9.32 40.29
N ILE A 369 34.34 8.54 41.30
CA ILE A 369 35.29 7.90 42.21
C ILE A 369 35.52 6.47 41.71
N ASN A 370 36.72 6.24 41.18
CA ASN A 370 37.23 4.91 40.91
C ASN A 370 37.83 4.32 42.20
N GLU A 371 37.04 3.59 43.00
CA GLU A 371 37.53 2.90 44.22
C GLU A 371 38.39 1.64 43.92
N THR A 372 39.35 1.77 42.99
CA THR A 372 40.43 0.77 42.85
C THR A 372 41.53 1.01 43.89
N GLY A 373 42.09 -0.10 44.39
CA GLY A 373 42.61 -0.23 45.76
C GLY A 373 43.88 0.53 46.16
N CYS A 374 44.36 1.51 45.39
CA CYS A 374 45.61 2.25 45.68
C CYS A 374 45.43 3.78 45.82
N GLY A 375 44.20 4.22 46.10
CA GLY A 375 43.85 5.63 46.29
C GLY A 375 43.14 6.17 45.06
N GLY A 376 41.81 6.26 45.15
CA GLY A 376 40.95 6.55 44.00
C GLY A 376 41.27 7.88 43.33
N ASP A 377 41.58 7.82 42.04
CA ASP A 377 41.68 9.00 41.18
C ASP A 377 40.25 9.53 40.95
N THR A 378 40.02 10.80 41.29
CA THR A 378 38.70 11.43 41.16
C THR A 378 38.65 12.16 39.84
N VAL A 379 38.09 11.52 38.82
CA VAL A 379 37.93 12.15 37.50
C VAL A 379 36.77 13.14 37.62
N ILE A 380 37.06 14.43 37.44
CA ILE A 380 36.07 15.50 37.51
C ILE A 380 35.74 15.96 36.09
N MET A 381 34.45 16.09 35.81
CA MET A 381 33.89 16.68 34.60
C MET A 381 32.93 17.81 34.98
N GLU A 382 32.97 18.89 34.22
CA GLU A 382 32.09 20.06 34.39
C GLU A 382 31.31 20.26 33.09
N ILE A 383 29.98 20.34 33.19
CA ILE A 383 29.06 20.55 32.08
C ILE A 383 28.13 21.68 32.51
N PHE A 384 27.87 22.64 31.62
CA PHE A 384 27.11 23.85 31.93
C PHE A 384 25.67 23.76 31.43
N ILE A 385 24.77 24.41 32.16
CA ILE A 385 23.36 24.60 31.79
C ILE A 385 23.02 26.10 31.85
N GLU A 386 22.19 26.59 30.94
CA GLU A 386 21.77 28.01 30.85
C GLU A 386 20.37 28.07 30.22
N GLU A 387 19.65 29.17 30.41
CA GLU A 387 18.38 29.41 29.74
C GLU A 387 18.59 29.65 28.22
N ALA A 388 17.69 29.14 27.39
CA ALA A 388 17.76 29.42 25.95
C ALA A 388 17.62 30.95 25.69
N PRO A 389 18.49 31.57 24.86
CA PRO A 389 18.44 33.01 24.63
C PRO A 389 17.05 33.45 24.11
N PRO A 390 16.40 34.46 24.72
CA PRO A 390 15.03 34.81 24.36
C PRO A 390 14.93 35.24 22.89
N ILE A 391 13.96 34.68 22.18
CA ILE A 391 13.65 35.05 20.80
C ILE A 391 13.05 36.47 20.79
N ASP A 392 13.54 37.33 19.90
CA ASP A 392 13.00 38.66 19.62
C ASP A 392 12.56 38.71 18.15
N VAL A 393 11.27 38.97 17.94
CA VAL A 393 10.62 38.99 16.62
C VAL A 393 10.09 40.40 16.39
N VAL A 394 10.58 41.07 15.35
CA VAL A 394 10.21 42.46 15.03
C VAL A 394 9.69 42.57 13.62
N MET A 395 8.41 42.90 13.49
CA MET A 395 7.70 43.03 12.23
C MET A 395 7.83 44.41 11.58
N SER A 396 7.56 44.46 10.28
CA SER A 396 7.40 45.69 9.52
C SER A 396 6.20 46.51 10.03
N ASN A 397 6.36 47.84 10.13
CA ASN A 397 5.28 48.76 10.55
C ASN A 397 3.97 48.57 9.75
N ASP A 398 2.83 48.81 10.40
CA ASP A 398 1.50 48.90 9.79
C ASP A 398 1.46 49.77 8.53
N VAL A 399 0.67 49.34 7.53
CA VAL A 399 0.50 50.04 6.25
C VAL A 399 -1.00 50.18 5.92
N THR A 400 -1.39 51.30 5.30
CA THR A 400 -2.72 51.46 4.71
C THR A 400 -2.63 51.34 3.19
N VAL A 401 -3.46 50.48 2.59
CA VAL A 401 -3.48 50.18 1.14
C VAL A 401 -4.90 50.23 0.59
N GLN A 402 -5.11 50.32 -0.73
CA GLN A 402 -6.44 50.03 -1.29
C GLN A 402 -6.68 48.52 -1.35
N CYS A 403 -7.94 48.11 -1.44
CA CYS A 403 -8.23 46.73 -1.81
C CYS A 403 -7.61 46.42 -3.20
N THR A 404 -7.06 45.23 -3.38
CA THR A 404 -6.25 44.79 -4.55
C THR A 404 -4.83 45.36 -4.67
N ASP A 405 -4.41 46.33 -3.84
CA ASP A 405 -3.00 46.71 -3.75
C ASP A 405 -2.20 45.64 -2.98
N SER A 406 -1.04 45.25 -3.51
CA SER A 406 -0.09 44.36 -2.83
C SER A 406 0.95 45.15 -2.03
N THR A 407 1.21 44.75 -0.79
CA THR A 407 2.32 45.28 0.03
C THR A 407 3.26 44.16 0.48
N LEU A 408 4.54 44.47 0.63
CA LEU A 408 5.51 43.59 1.26
C LEU A 408 5.39 43.71 2.78
N ILE A 409 5.32 42.58 3.48
CA ILE A 409 5.55 42.50 4.92
C ILE A 409 6.83 41.70 5.19
N SER A 410 7.51 41.99 6.30
CA SER A 410 8.80 41.38 6.63
C SER A 410 9.08 41.41 8.13
N ALA A 411 9.66 40.33 8.65
CA ALA A 411 10.16 40.23 10.01
C ALA A 411 11.70 40.28 10.07
N VAL A 412 12.22 40.69 11.22
CA VAL A 412 13.59 40.44 11.67
C VAL A 412 13.50 39.57 12.93
N VAL A 413 14.33 38.53 13.00
CA VAL A 413 14.41 37.61 14.14
C VAL A 413 15.82 37.63 14.70
N THR A 414 15.94 37.74 16.02
CA THR A 414 17.19 37.63 16.79
C THR A 414 16.97 36.84 18.08
N GLY A 415 18.04 36.41 18.76
CA GLY A 415 17.94 35.49 19.90
C GLY A 415 17.75 34.03 19.47
N GLY A 416 17.19 33.20 20.34
CA GLY A 416 16.94 31.77 20.10
C GLY A 416 18.19 30.89 19.95
N PHE A 417 17.95 29.59 19.76
CA PHE A 417 18.98 28.58 19.53
C PHE A 417 18.77 27.82 18.21
N GLY A 418 19.84 27.70 17.41
CA GLY A 418 19.85 26.90 16.18
C GLY A 418 19.17 27.59 14.99
N ASN A 419 18.35 26.84 14.26
CA ASN A 419 17.52 27.31 13.15
C ASN A 419 16.14 27.77 13.68
N TYR A 420 15.36 28.45 12.83
CA TYR A 420 13.99 28.83 13.14
C TYR A 420 12.99 28.09 12.23
N THR A 421 11.97 27.51 12.83
CA THR A 421 10.67 27.28 12.21
C THR A 421 9.89 28.58 12.22
N LEU A 422 9.36 28.97 11.05
CA LEU A 422 8.63 30.23 10.83
C LEU A 422 7.23 29.88 10.32
N ASP A 423 6.21 30.04 11.17
CA ASP A 423 4.82 29.68 10.92
C ASP A 423 3.97 30.95 10.78
N TRP A 424 3.27 31.11 9.65
CA TRP A 424 2.46 32.30 9.36
C TRP A 424 0.97 31.98 9.47
N ASP A 425 0.23 32.78 10.26
CA ASP A 425 -1.21 32.59 10.42
C ASP A 425 -1.99 32.68 9.09
N GLN A 426 -1.51 33.50 8.16
CA GLN A 426 -2.02 33.65 6.80
C GLN A 426 -1.04 34.38 5.86
N GLY A 427 -1.31 34.30 4.55
CA GLY A 427 -0.79 35.22 3.53
C GLY A 427 0.64 34.96 3.02
N VAL A 428 1.62 34.84 3.91
CA VAL A 428 3.02 34.52 3.56
C VAL A 428 3.25 33.01 3.73
N PRO A 429 4.01 32.33 2.86
CA PRO A 429 4.33 30.92 3.05
C PRO A 429 5.32 30.69 4.19
N ASP A 430 5.14 29.59 4.91
CA ASP A 430 5.99 29.16 6.02
C ASP A 430 7.47 29.03 5.62
N GLY A 431 8.36 29.25 6.58
CA GLY A 431 9.81 29.30 6.36
C GLY A 431 10.31 30.58 5.68
N GLN A 432 9.49 31.62 5.49
CA GLN A 432 9.89 32.88 4.88
C GLN A 432 9.80 34.07 5.85
N LEU A 433 10.88 34.83 6.00
CA LEU A 433 10.90 36.07 6.81
C LEU A 433 10.20 37.27 6.13
N SER A 434 9.70 37.13 4.89
CA SER A 434 9.01 38.23 4.18
C SER A 434 8.19 37.72 3.00
N GLY A 435 7.07 38.37 2.70
CA GLY A 435 6.22 38.02 1.57
C GLY A 435 5.28 39.16 1.15
N TRP A 436 4.73 39.06 -0.06
CA TRP A 436 3.77 40.03 -0.60
C TRP A 436 2.35 39.60 -0.29
N VAL A 437 1.62 40.44 0.45
CA VAL A 437 0.22 40.21 0.83
C VAL A 437 -0.70 41.20 0.12
N THR A 438 -1.91 40.77 -0.24
CA THR A 438 -2.90 41.57 -1.00
C THR A 438 -4.29 41.47 -0.35
N PRO A 439 -4.49 42.09 0.83
CA PRO A 439 -5.74 41.97 1.58
C PRO A 439 -6.92 42.71 0.92
N GLY A 440 -8.10 42.08 0.91
CA GLY A 440 -9.36 42.72 0.47
C GLY A 440 -10.08 43.53 1.56
N GLN A 441 -9.70 43.35 2.83
CA GLN A 441 -10.23 44.03 4.02
C GLN A 441 -9.09 44.21 5.03
N THR A 442 -9.25 45.01 6.08
CA THR A 442 -8.21 45.14 7.12
C THR A 442 -7.87 43.76 7.71
N THR A 443 -6.60 43.38 7.59
CA THR A 443 -6.09 42.06 7.99
C THR A 443 -4.81 42.25 8.81
N THR A 444 -4.75 41.59 9.96
CA THR A 444 -3.52 41.44 10.75
C THR A 444 -2.88 40.11 10.40
N TYR A 445 -1.58 40.12 10.18
CA TYR A 445 -0.75 38.94 9.89
C TYR A 445 0.19 38.73 11.08
N VAL A 446 0.28 37.49 11.56
CA VAL A 446 1.08 37.09 12.72
C VAL A 446 2.12 36.06 12.27
N LEU A 447 3.39 36.34 12.56
CA LEU A 447 4.46 35.37 12.43
C LEU A 447 4.72 34.76 13.81
N THR A 448 4.59 33.44 13.92
CA THR A 448 5.08 32.69 15.08
C THR A 448 6.44 32.11 14.75
N VAL A 449 7.42 32.34 15.63
CA VAL A 449 8.79 31.86 15.52
C VAL A 449 9.02 30.82 16.61
N THR A 450 9.51 29.66 16.22
CA THR A 450 9.96 28.57 17.11
C THR A 450 11.38 28.21 16.69
N ASP A 451 12.29 28.03 17.63
CA ASP A 451 13.68 27.69 17.33
C ASP A 451 13.93 26.16 17.37
N ASP A 452 15.18 25.70 17.21
CA ASP A 452 15.51 24.27 17.28
C ASP A 452 15.42 23.71 18.72
N CYS A 453 15.28 24.57 19.74
CA CYS A 453 14.97 24.17 21.11
C CYS A 453 13.48 23.78 21.23
N GLY A 454 12.59 24.50 20.54
CA GLY A 454 11.17 24.15 20.42
C GLY A 454 10.32 24.41 21.67
N VAL A 455 10.95 24.95 22.72
CA VAL A 455 10.37 25.25 24.03
C VAL A 455 9.92 26.71 24.13
N LEU A 456 10.67 27.63 23.51
CA LEU A 456 10.32 29.04 23.40
C LEU A 456 9.66 29.30 22.04
N THR A 457 8.50 29.95 22.08
CA THR A 457 7.78 30.40 20.87
C THR A 457 7.41 31.86 21.06
N GLU A 458 7.84 32.74 20.15
CA GLU A 458 7.52 34.17 20.19
C GLU A 458 6.81 34.61 18.91
N SER A 459 5.99 35.66 19.03
CA SER A 459 5.14 36.11 17.91
C SER A 459 4.94 37.61 17.90
N ASP A 460 5.09 38.20 16.71
CA ASP A 460 4.78 39.61 16.44
C ASP A 460 3.87 39.74 15.20
N ALA A 461 3.19 40.88 15.09
CA ALA A 461 2.09 41.07 14.15
C ALA A 461 2.13 42.41 13.40
N VAL A 462 1.71 42.40 12.13
CA VAL A 462 1.54 43.60 11.30
C VAL A 462 0.10 43.72 10.83
N THR A 463 -0.49 44.91 10.95
CA THR A 463 -1.85 45.20 10.50
C THR A 463 -1.85 46.00 9.21
N ILE A 464 -2.36 45.38 8.14
CA ILE A 464 -2.58 46.03 6.85
C ILE A 464 -4.01 46.54 6.78
N THR A 465 -4.17 47.86 6.84
CA THR A 465 -5.47 48.53 6.89
C THR A 465 -6.02 48.79 5.49
N VAL A 466 -7.27 48.38 5.26
CA VAL A 466 -8.02 48.66 4.02
C VAL A 466 -9.20 49.58 4.36
N PRO A 467 -9.27 50.82 3.83
CA PRO A 467 -10.31 51.78 4.19
C PRO A 467 -11.74 51.28 3.97
N ILE A 468 -12.59 51.44 4.98
CA ILE A 468 -14.00 51.01 4.92
C ILE A 468 -14.83 52.07 4.16
N MET A 469 -15.08 51.82 2.88
CA MET A 469 -16.02 52.59 2.05
C MET A 469 -17.48 52.40 2.51
N GLN A 470 -18.37 53.28 2.05
CA GLN A 470 -19.82 53.17 2.31
C GLN A 470 -20.37 51.80 1.86
N PRO A 471 -21.40 51.23 2.53
CA PRO A 471 -21.97 49.94 2.15
C PRO A 471 -22.41 49.90 0.68
N LEU A 472 -22.01 48.85 -0.04
CA LEU A 472 -22.44 48.62 -1.42
C LEU A 472 -23.94 48.26 -1.43
N THR A 473 -24.70 48.95 -2.26
CA THR A 473 -26.14 48.76 -2.43
C THR A 473 -26.49 48.79 -3.91
N VAL A 474 -27.41 47.92 -4.32
CA VAL A 474 -28.02 47.92 -5.66
C VAL A 474 -29.53 48.09 -5.50
N THR A 475 -30.18 48.66 -6.52
CA THR A 475 -31.64 48.74 -6.61
C THR A 475 -32.06 48.54 -8.07
N VAL A 476 -32.98 47.61 -8.29
CA VAL A 476 -33.58 47.30 -9.59
C VAL A 476 -34.91 48.06 -9.75
N GLN A 477 -35.41 48.17 -10.98
CA GLN A 477 -36.77 48.66 -11.23
C GLN A 477 -37.85 47.81 -10.53
N SER A 478 -39.04 48.38 -10.33
CA SER A 478 -40.21 47.66 -9.80
C SER A 478 -40.69 46.53 -10.73
N ASP A 479 -41.39 45.55 -10.14
CA ASP A 479 -42.05 44.45 -10.84
C ASP A 479 -42.93 44.90 -12.03
N VAL A 480 -43.06 44.02 -13.02
CA VAL A 480 -43.78 44.24 -14.29
C VAL A 480 -44.79 43.12 -14.52
N THR A 481 -45.89 43.40 -15.23
CA THR A 481 -46.88 42.40 -15.64
C THR A 481 -47.06 42.39 -17.15
N VAL A 482 -47.13 41.19 -17.75
CA VAL A 482 -47.36 40.96 -19.18
C VAL A 482 -48.48 39.94 -19.39
N TYR A 483 -49.28 40.11 -20.44
CA TYR A 483 -50.51 39.32 -20.68
C TYR A 483 -50.37 38.24 -21.76
N CYS A 484 -49.22 38.17 -22.44
CA CYS A 484 -48.85 37.02 -23.28
C CYS A 484 -47.48 36.50 -22.82
N PRO A 485 -47.27 35.16 -22.84
CA PRO A 485 -45.95 34.56 -22.75
C PRO A 485 -44.95 35.18 -23.74
N GLU A 486 -43.67 35.15 -23.38
CA GLU A 486 -42.53 35.63 -24.21
C GLU A 486 -42.59 37.13 -24.58
N THR A 487 -43.42 37.93 -23.89
CA THR A 487 -43.41 39.40 -24.03
C THR A 487 -42.08 39.97 -23.52
N SER A 488 -41.35 40.68 -24.39
CA SER A 488 -40.05 41.27 -24.06
C SER A 488 -40.15 42.47 -23.11
N VAL A 489 -39.34 42.46 -22.05
CA VAL A 489 -39.24 43.49 -21.01
C VAL A 489 -37.77 43.86 -20.78
N GLN A 490 -37.47 45.16 -20.73
CA GLN A 490 -36.15 45.64 -20.32
C GLN A 490 -36.09 45.76 -18.79
N LEU A 491 -34.99 45.29 -18.19
CA LEU A 491 -34.66 45.46 -16.77
C LEU A 491 -33.45 46.39 -16.64
N PHE A 492 -33.39 47.19 -15.57
CA PHE A 492 -32.20 48.01 -15.24
C PHE A 492 -31.94 48.08 -13.74
N ALA A 493 -30.67 48.34 -13.38
CA ALA A 493 -30.18 48.42 -12.01
C ALA A 493 -29.36 49.71 -11.77
N GLN A 494 -29.40 50.21 -10.53
CA GLN A 494 -28.66 51.38 -10.05
C GLN A 494 -27.83 51.00 -8.82
N VAL A 495 -26.67 51.64 -8.62
CA VAL A 495 -25.68 51.27 -7.60
C VAL A 495 -25.27 52.49 -6.76
N GLN A 496 -25.16 52.32 -5.44
CA GLN A 496 -24.59 53.32 -4.52
C GLN A 496 -23.68 52.66 -3.47
N GLY A 497 -22.65 53.39 -3.02
CA GLY A 497 -21.62 52.87 -2.11
C GLY A 497 -20.69 51.84 -2.78
N GLY A 498 -19.86 51.18 -1.97
CA GLY A 498 -18.76 50.33 -2.43
C GLY A 498 -17.57 51.12 -3.01
N THR A 499 -16.61 50.39 -3.57
CA THR A 499 -15.40 50.97 -4.21
C THR A 499 -15.57 50.99 -5.74
N PRO A 500 -15.39 52.15 -6.41
CA PRO A 500 -15.67 52.28 -7.85
C PRO A 500 -14.94 51.28 -8.75
N GLY A 501 -15.71 50.44 -9.42
CA GLY A 501 -15.22 49.45 -10.39
C GLY A 501 -16.21 48.29 -10.59
N TYR A 502 -17.51 48.60 -10.58
CA TYR A 502 -18.57 47.61 -10.43
C TYR A 502 -18.72 46.69 -11.66
N SER A 503 -18.83 45.40 -11.39
CA SER A 503 -19.31 44.39 -12.33
C SER A 503 -20.76 44.02 -12.02
N TYR A 504 -21.50 43.55 -13.02
CA TYR A 504 -22.89 43.10 -12.90
C TYR A 504 -22.97 41.65 -13.37
N GLN A 505 -23.82 40.85 -12.72
CA GLN A 505 -24.16 39.51 -13.15
C GLN A 505 -25.66 39.27 -12.97
N TRP A 506 -26.39 39.18 -14.07
CA TRP A 506 -27.80 38.80 -14.04
C TRP A 506 -27.94 37.27 -14.01
N THR A 507 -28.86 36.79 -13.15
CA THR A 507 -29.29 35.39 -13.11
C THR A 507 -29.65 34.84 -14.50
N GLY A 508 -29.23 33.60 -14.78
CA GLY A 508 -29.37 33.01 -16.12
C GLY A 508 -28.30 33.44 -17.14
N ASN A 509 -27.23 34.12 -16.71
CA ASN A 509 -26.12 34.61 -17.55
C ASN A 509 -26.57 35.60 -18.65
N LEU A 510 -27.66 36.33 -18.40
CA LEU A 510 -28.30 37.20 -19.40
C LEU A 510 -27.45 38.43 -19.81
N GLY A 511 -26.46 38.82 -19.00
CA GLY A 511 -25.51 39.87 -19.34
C GLY A 511 -24.67 40.38 -18.18
N ILE A 512 -23.66 41.19 -18.51
CA ILE A 512 -22.72 41.83 -17.56
C ILE A 512 -22.87 43.36 -17.44
N GLY A 513 -23.97 43.91 -17.98
CA GLY A 513 -24.28 45.33 -17.93
C GLY A 513 -25.34 45.68 -16.88
N SER A 514 -25.48 46.97 -16.57
CA SER A 514 -26.53 47.49 -15.68
C SER A 514 -27.96 47.42 -16.24
N THR A 515 -28.13 46.92 -17.47
CA THR A 515 -29.42 46.71 -18.13
C THR A 515 -29.45 45.40 -18.89
N VAL A 516 -30.60 44.72 -18.93
CA VAL A 516 -30.78 43.46 -19.68
C VAL A 516 -32.20 43.36 -20.28
N GLN A 517 -32.43 42.40 -21.17
CA GLN A 517 -33.74 42.11 -21.78
C GLN A 517 -34.18 40.70 -21.37
N VAL A 518 -35.45 40.51 -21.04
CA VAL A 518 -36.06 39.22 -20.68
C VAL A 518 -37.39 39.02 -21.40
N ALA A 519 -37.73 37.77 -21.71
CA ALA A 519 -38.97 37.39 -22.38
C ALA A 519 -39.52 36.09 -21.76
N PRO A 520 -40.12 36.15 -20.56
CA PRO A 520 -40.55 34.96 -19.82
C PRO A 520 -41.77 34.27 -20.44
N ALA A 521 -41.73 32.94 -20.55
CA ALA A 521 -42.92 32.15 -20.88
C ALA A 521 -43.91 32.00 -19.70
N THR A 522 -43.40 32.10 -18.46
CA THR A 522 -44.17 32.01 -17.20
C THR A 522 -43.59 32.99 -16.19
N THR A 523 -44.39 33.43 -15.21
CA THR A 523 -43.94 34.32 -14.11
C THR A 523 -42.58 33.90 -13.55
N GLN A 524 -41.61 34.81 -13.64
CA GLN A 524 -40.21 34.57 -13.29
C GLN A 524 -39.62 35.84 -12.68
N SER A 525 -38.63 35.65 -11.80
CA SER A 525 -37.86 36.73 -11.21
C SER A 525 -36.39 36.58 -11.57
N TRP A 526 -35.70 37.70 -11.77
CA TRP A 526 -34.26 37.75 -11.99
C TRP A 526 -33.64 38.66 -10.94
N SER A 527 -32.58 38.19 -10.29
CA SER A 527 -31.70 39.06 -9.53
C SER A 527 -30.50 39.49 -10.37
N VAL A 528 -30.00 40.67 -10.05
CA VAL A 528 -28.67 41.13 -10.43
C VAL A 528 -27.78 41.08 -9.20
N THR A 529 -26.66 40.40 -9.29
CA THR A 529 -25.55 40.58 -8.34
C THR A 529 -24.66 41.70 -8.88
N VAL A 530 -24.30 42.65 -8.02
CA VAL A 530 -23.32 43.69 -8.32
C VAL A 530 -22.14 43.51 -7.39
N THR A 531 -20.94 43.40 -7.96
CA THR A 531 -19.69 43.21 -7.21
C THR A 531 -18.77 44.40 -7.44
N ASP A 532 -18.24 45.00 -6.37
CA ASP A 532 -17.27 46.10 -6.42
C ASP A 532 -15.83 45.60 -6.65
N ILE A 533 -14.89 46.52 -6.86
CA ILE A 533 -13.49 46.16 -7.15
C ILE A 533 -12.76 45.54 -5.94
N CYS A 534 -13.32 45.64 -4.73
CA CYS A 534 -12.83 44.92 -3.55
C CYS A 534 -13.40 43.50 -3.44
N GLY A 535 -14.20 43.05 -4.40
CA GLY A 535 -14.87 41.75 -4.36
C GLY A 535 -16.08 41.70 -3.41
N ARG A 536 -16.56 42.85 -2.91
CA ARG A 536 -17.80 42.90 -2.11
C ARG A 536 -18.99 42.87 -3.05
N ASP A 537 -19.98 42.03 -2.78
CA ASP A 537 -21.19 41.96 -3.58
C ASP A 537 -22.47 42.33 -2.81
N THR A 538 -23.53 42.54 -3.59
CA THR A 538 -24.89 42.80 -3.14
C THR A 538 -25.84 42.39 -4.26
N SER A 539 -27.10 42.11 -3.95
CA SER A 539 -28.09 41.75 -4.97
C SER A 539 -29.48 42.28 -4.66
N ASP A 540 -30.26 42.49 -5.70
CA ASP A 540 -31.67 42.88 -5.65
C ASP A 540 -32.43 42.17 -6.79
N LEU A 541 -33.76 42.06 -6.65
CA LEU A 541 -34.62 41.14 -7.39
C LEU A 541 -35.78 41.90 -8.06
N VAL A 542 -36.10 41.55 -9.31
CA VAL A 542 -37.32 41.99 -10.00
C VAL A 542 -38.08 40.81 -10.60
N THR A 543 -39.41 40.87 -10.52
CA THR A 543 -40.33 39.88 -11.06
C THR A 543 -41.06 40.41 -12.29
N VAL A 544 -41.10 39.61 -13.36
CA VAL A 544 -42.05 39.81 -14.47
C VAL A 544 -43.13 38.74 -14.33
N THR A 545 -44.33 39.18 -13.99
CA THR A 545 -45.52 38.33 -13.88
C THR A 545 -46.12 38.12 -15.26
N VAL A 546 -46.31 36.86 -15.66
CA VAL A 546 -47.06 36.48 -16.85
C VAL A 546 -48.47 36.13 -16.40
N ASP A 547 -49.43 37.02 -16.69
CA ASP A 547 -50.84 36.91 -16.33
C ASP A 547 -51.63 36.35 -17.52
N TYR A 548 -51.58 35.02 -17.68
CA TYR A 548 -52.10 34.31 -18.84
C TYR A 548 -52.48 32.85 -18.50
N ASP A 549 -53.76 32.50 -18.69
CA ASP A 549 -54.24 31.11 -18.71
C ASP A 549 -54.31 30.61 -20.16
N SER A 550 -53.68 29.47 -20.46
CA SER A 550 -53.73 28.83 -21.78
C SER A 550 -55.16 28.55 -22.22
N VAL A 551 -55.48 28.87 -23.48
CA VAL A 551 -56.75 28.51 -24.12
C VAL A 551 -57.04 27.01 -23.97
N ARG A 552 -58.31 26.66 -23.79
CA ARG A 552 -58.83 25.29 -23.82
C ARG A 552 -60.02 25.19 -24.76
N VAL A 553 -60.16 24.09 -25.47
CA VAL A 553 -61.38 23.73 -26.20
C VAL A 553 -61.92 22.37 -25.78
N VAL A 554 -63.25 22.22 -25.77
CA VAL A 554 -63.95 20.95 -25.56
C VAL A 554 -65.10 20.82 -26.58
N ILE A 555 -65.23 19.69 -27.24
CA ILE A 555 -66.32 19.33 -28.14
C ILE A 555 -67.40 18.56 -27.38
N ALA A 556 -68.65 18.63 -27.85
CA ALA A 556 -69.71 17.72 -27.41
C ALA A 556 -69.32 16.23 -27.56
N PRO A 557 -69.71 15.35 -26.61
CA PRO A 557 -69.20 13.98 -26.52
C PRO A 557 -69.67 13.06 -27.67
N ASP A 558 -68.93 11.98 -27.85
CA ASP A 558 -69.13 10.95 -28.87
C ASP A 558 -70.59 10.51 -29.03
N THR A 559 -71.01 10.31 -30.28
CA THR A 559 -72.38 9.96 -30.67
C THR A 559 -72.38 8.78 -31.63
N ILE A 560 -73.38 7.89 -31.53
CA ILE A 560 -73.56 6.74 -32.43
C ILE A 560 -74.86 6.91 -33.22
N VAL A 561 -74.82 6.60 -34.51
CA VAL A 561 -75.98 6.65 -35.43
C VAL A 561 -76.10 5.35 -36.25
N CYS A 562 -77.25 5.05 -36.87
CA CYS A 562 -77.32 3.97 -37.88
C CYS A 562 -76.62 4.43 -39.17
N TYR A 563 -76.21 3.47 -40.01
CA TYR A 563 -75.60 3.76 -41.31
C TYR A 563 -76.50 4.64 -42.20
N GLY A 564 -76.05 5.88 -42.49
CA GLY A 564 -76.73 6.86 -43.35
C GLY A 564 -77.26 8.12 -42.65
N ASP A 565 -77.19 8.19 -41.31
CA ASP A 565 -77.72 9.30 -40.51
C ASP A 565 -76.74 10.50 -40.33
N THR A 566 -77.22 11.60 -39.74
CA THR A 566 -76.48 12.87 -39.54
C THR A 566 -76.15 13.12 -38.07
N ALA A 567 -74.98 13.68 -37.78
CA ALA A 567 -74.61 14.19 -36.45
C ALA A 567 -74.22 15.68 -36.49
N THR A 568 -74.12 16.32 -35.32
CA THR A 568 -73.72 17.73 -35.18
C THR A 568 -72.84 17.91 -33.96
N LEU A 569 -71.67 18.50 -34.18
CA LEU A 569 -70.64 18.76 -33.19
C LEU A 569 -70.63 20.24 -32.82
N ARG A 570 -70.27 20.54 -31.57
CA ARG A 570 -70.19 21.90 -31.05
C ARG A 570 -69.03 22.03 -30.07
N ALA A 571 -68.25 23.09 -30.24
CA ALA A 571 -67.15 23.47 -29.39
C ALA A 571 -67.60 24.39 -28.24
N VAL A 572 -66.84 24.35 -27.15
CA VAL A 572 -66.85 25.32 -26.05
C VAL A 572 -65.40 25.69 -25.75
N THR A 573 -65.08 26.97 -25.86
CA THR A 573 -63.73 27.50 -25.57
C THR A 573 -63.72 28.17 -24.19
N GLU A 574 -62.71 27.82 -23.38
CA GLU A 574 -62.43 28.41 -22.07
C GLU A 574 -61.01 29.02 -22.07
N PHE A 575 -60.74 29.97 -21.18
CA PHE A 575 -59.41 30.61 -21.02
C PHE A 575 -58.86 31.23 -22.32
N GLY A 576 -57.56 31.55 -22.37
CA GLY A 576 -56.93 32.24 -23.50
C GLY A 576 -57.39 33.69 -23.69
N LEU A 577 -56.68 34.41 -24.56
CA LEU A 577 -56.89 35.84 -24.80
C LEU A 577 -57.66 36.07 -26.10
N GLN A 578 -58.80 36.79 -26.05
CA GLN A 578 -59.67 37.00 -27.21
C GLN A 578 -59.08 38.00 -28.24
N PRO A 579 -59.39 37.85 -29.55
CA PRO A 579 -60.32 36.89 -30.16
C PRO A 579 -59.72 35.50 -30.42
N TYR A 580 -60.59 34.50 -30.54
CA TYR A 580 -60.23 33.13 -30.95
C TYR A 580 -60.45 32.89 -32.44
N ALA A 581 -59.68 31.98 -33.04
CA ALA A 581 -59.88 31.39 -34.35
C ALA A 581 -60.11 29.87 -34.22
N TYR A 582 -60.99 29.30 -35.06
CA TYR A 582 -61.36 27.88 -35.05
C TYR A 582 -61.00 27.25 -36.40
N ASP A 583 -60.42 26.05 -36.40
CA ASP A 583 -60.13 25.25 -37.60
C ASP A 583 -60.43 23.77 -37.34
N TRP A 584 -61.40 23.21 -38.08
CA TRP A 584 -61.84 21.80 -37.94
C TRP A 584 -61.26 20.93 -39.04
N PHE A 585 -60.97 19.67 -38.72
CA PHE A 585 -60.62 18.62 -39.68
C PHE A 585 -61.55 17.40 -39.54
N PRO A 586 -62.18 16.92 -40.63
CA PRO A 586 -62.22 17.48 -41.99
C PRO A 586 -63.25 18.62 -42.18
N GLY A 587 -62.80 19.86 -42.03
CA GLY A 587 -63.43 21.08 -42.54
C GLY A 587 -64.36 21.81 -41.56
N GLY A 588 -64.13 23.12 -41.37
CA GLY A 588 -64.99 24.01 -40.58
C GLY A 588 -64.19 25.15 -39.95
N SER A 589 -64.81 26.32 -39.69
CA SER A 589 -64.11 27.48 -39.11
C SER A 589 -64.99 28.31 -38.16
N ALA A 590 -65.81 27.63 -37.35
CA ALA A 590 -66.76 28.21 -36.40
C ALA A 590 -66.85 27.32 -35.14
N ASP A 591 -67.67 27.71 -34.15
CA ASP A 591 -67.88 26.91 -32.93
C ASP A 591 -68.73 25.64 -33.15
N THR A 592 -69.16 25.35 -34.39
CA THR A 592 -70.13 24.30 -34.73
C THR A 592 -69.84 23.66 -36.09
N LEU A 593 -70.11 22.36 -36.21
CA LEU A 593 -69.90 21.54 -37.42
C LEU A 593 -71.01 20.47 -37.56
N ALA A 594 -71.45 20.16 -38.79
CA ALA A 594 -72.46 19.13 -39.07
C ALA A 594 -71.90 18.07 -40.04
N VAL A 595 -72.15 16.79 -39.77
CA VAL A 595 -71.36 15.67 -40.31
C VAL A 595 -72.23 14.44 -40.67
N PHE A 596 -71.76 13.66 -41.66
CA PHE A 596 -72.47 12.51 -42.25
C PHE A 596 -71.52 11.32 -42.47
N PRO A 597 -71.23 10.50 -41.44
CA PRO A 597 -70.25 9.41 -41.54
C PRO A 597 -70.84 8.11 -42.11
N GLU A 598 -70.15 7.50 -43.07
CA GLU A 598 -70.46 6.13 -43.55
C GLU A 598 -69.79 5.03 -42.71
N SER A 599 -68.81 5.40 -41.88
CA SER A 599 -68.09 4.53 -40.93
C SER A 599 -67.63 5.36 -39.73
N ASN A 600 -67.25 4.73 -38.62
CA ASN A 600 -66.70 5.42 -37.44
C ASN A 600 -65.64 6.45 -37.84
N THR A 601 -65.92 7.74 -37.62
CA THR A 601 -65.11 8.87 -38.08
C THR A 601 -64.84 9.82 -36.92
N HIS A 602 -63.61 10.33 -36.83
CA HIS A 602 -63.22 11.34 -35.83
C HIS A 602 -63.16 12.71 -36.50
N TYR A 603 -63.51 13.74 -35.73
CA TYR A 603 -63.46 15.14 -36.13
C TYR A 603 -62.60 15.90 -35.12
N GLU A 604 -61.50 16.46 -35.62
CA GLU A 604 -60.51 17.20 -34.84
C GLU A 604 -60.83 18.70 -34.93
N LEU A 605 -60.58 19.45 -33.86
CA LEU A 605 -60.70 20.91 -33.83
C LEU A 605 -59.42 21.48 -33.21
N THR A 606 -58.85 22.51 -33.85
CA THR A 606 -57.85 23.39 -33.24
C THR A 606 -58.48 24.77 -32.99
N VAL A 607 -58.22 25.35 -31.80
CA VAL A 607 -58.61 26.73 -31.48
C VAL A 607 -57.38 27.54 -31.06
N THR A 608 -57.13 28.65 -31.75
CA THR A 608 -56.00 29.56 -31.52
C THR A 608 -56.47 30.88 -30.91
N ASP A 609 -55.70 31.46 -29.98
CA ASP A 609 -56.00 32.72 -29.29
C ASP A 609 -55.18 33.93 -29.79
N ALA A 610 -55.38 35.10 -29.20
CA ALA A 610 -54.73 36.35 -29.58
C ALA A 610 -53.24 36.46 -29.18
N CYS A 611 -52.75 35.59 -28.29
CA CYS A 611 -51.31 35.42 -28.05
C CYS A 611 -50.69 34.42 -29.06
N GLY A 612 -51.49 33.77 -29.91
CA GLY A 612 -51.06 32.77 -30.88
C GLY A 612 -50.94 31.36 -30.32
N ILE A 613 -51.38 31.13 -29.08
CA ILE A 613 -51.39 29.81 -28.44
C ILE A 613 -52.62 29.04 -28.92
N SER A 614 -52.49 27.72 -29.09
CA SER A 614 -53.58 26.87 -29.56
C SER A 614 -53.81 25.67 -28.65
N ASP A 615 -55.05 25.21 -28.57
CA ASP A 615 -55.45 23.92 -28.01
C ASP A 615 -56.24 23.10 -29.04
N HIS A 616 -56.39 21.80 -28.82
CA HIS A 616 -57.11 20.88 -29.68
C HIS A 616 -57.99 19.89 -28.92
N ASP A 617 -59.07 19.45 -29.56
CA ASP A 617 -59.91 18.36 -29.07
C ASP A 617 -60.46 17.51 -30.25
N VAL A 618 -60.95 16.30 -29.96
CA VAL A 618 -61.39 15.33 -30.97
C VAL A 618 -62.67 14.63 -30.53
N ALA A 619 -63.71 14.65 -31.38
CA ALA A 619 -64.96 13.94 -31.15
C ALA A 619 -65.19 12.81 -32.16
N GLY A 620 -65.62 11.64 -31.68
CA GLY A 620 -65.95 10.48 -32.49
C GLY A 620 -67.44 10.41 -32.85
N VAL A 621 -67.74 10.12 -34.11
CA VAL A 621 -69.09 9.74 -34.54
C VAL A 621 -69.07 8.29 -35.05
N GLY A 622 -69.70 7.40 -34.28
CA GLY A 622 -69.80 5.97 -34.57
C GLY A 622 -70.99 5.61 -35.46
N VAL A 623 -70.85 4.54 -36.22
CA VAL A 623 -71.85 4.04 -37.16
C VAL A 623 -72.15 2.58 -36.86
N ASN A 624 -73.43 2.25 -36.64
CA ASN A 624 -73.88 0.92 -36.25
C ASN A 624 -74.54 0.16 -37.42
N MET A 625 -74.28 -1.16 -37.48
CA MET A 625 -74.73 -2.08 -38.54
C MET A 625 -74.68 -3.55 -38.04
N PRO A 626 -75.83 -4.23 -37.86
CA PRO A 626 -75.89 -5.64 -37.47
C PRO A 626 -75.76 -6.57 -38.69
N LEU A 627 -75.60 -7.88 -38.44
CA LEU A 627 -75.42 -8.90 -39.49
C LEU A 627 -76.08 -10.24 -39.12
N ALA A 628 -76.92 -10.80 -39.98
CA ALA A 628 -77.67 -12.03 -39.75
C ALA A 628 -76.87 -13.31 -40.14
N ALA A 629 -76.88 -14.35 -39.30
CA ALA A 629 -76.28 -15.65 -39.59
C ALA A 629 -76.89 -16.81 -38.76
N PHE A 630 -76.85 -18.05 -39.26
CA PHE A 630 -77.26 -19.25 -38.49
C PHE A 630 -76.69 -20.58 -39.02
N TRP A 631 -76.74 -21.64 -38.21
CA TRP A 631 -76.49 -23.04 -38.64
C TRP A 631 -77.43 -24.03 -37.92
N TRP A 632 -77.25 -25.34 -38.13
CA TRP A 632 -78.01 -26.40 -37.44
C TRP A 632 -77.15 -27.64 -37.11
N SER A 633 -77.48 -28.32 -36.00
CA SER A 633 -76.68 -29.42 -35.47
C SER A 633 -76.85 -30.75 -36.22
N GLY A 634 -75.83 -31.62 -36.12
CA GLY A 634 -75.78 -32.94 -36.75
C GLY A 634 -74.95 -32.99 -38.03
N SER A 635 -74.88 -34.18 -38.63
CA SER A 635 -74.13 -34.45 -39.88
C SER A 635 -74.64 -35.68 -40.62
N THR A 636 -75.22 -36.62 -39.87
CA THR A 636 -76.18 -37.61 -40.35
C THR A 636 -77.47 -37.44 -39.55
N TRP A 637 -78.62 -37.45 -40.22
CA TRP A 637 -79.88 -36.96 -39.64
C TRP A 637 -81.02 -37.97 -39.84
N VAL A 638 -81.14 -38.97 -38.99
CA VAL A 638 -82.19 -40.01 -39.18
C VAL A 638 -83.60 -39.38 -39.08
N ASN A 639 -84.56 -39.83 -39.89
CA ASN A 639 -85.89 -39.22 -39.93
C ASN A 639 -86.65 -39.43 -38.59
N ASN A 640 -87.44 -38.44 -38.18
CA ASN A 640 -88.05 -38.33 -36.84
C ASN A 640 -87.08 -38.10 -35.66
N PHE A 641 -85.80 -37.78 -35.91
CA PHE A 641 -84.89 -37.27 -34.87
C PHE A 641 -84.86 -35.73 -34.89
N PRO A 642 -84.70 -35.07 -33.72
CA PRO A 642 -84.72 -33.61 -33.62
C PRO A 642 -83.39 -32.96 -34.04
N ILE A 643 -83.51 -31.81 -34.71
CA ILE A 643 -82.41 -30.99 -35.22
C ILE A 643 -82.50 -29.61 -34.56
N SER A 644 -81.39 -29.14 -33.99
CA SER A 644 -81.32 -27.83 -33.34
C SER A 644 -80.76 -26.81 -34.31
N PHE A 645 -81.52 -25.77 -34.61
CA PHE A 645 -81.03 -24.57 -35.26
C PHE A 645 -80.36 -23.65 -34.21
N MET A 646 -79.38 -22.87 -34.65
CA MET A 646 -78.63 -21.97 -33.80
C MET A 646 -78.32 -20.68 -34.55
N ASP A 647 -78.75 -19.56 -33.98
CA ASP A 647 -78.30 -18.23 -34.35
C ASP A 647 -76.76 -18.09 -34.29
N GLN A 648 -76.22 -17.29 -35.20
CA GLN A 648 -74.83 -16.88 -35.29
C GLN A 648 -74.72 -15.37 -35.60
N SER A 649 -75.82 -14.62 -35.50
CA SER A 649 -75.92 -13.22 -35.89
C SER A 649 -75.09 -12.30 -34.99
N PHE A 650 -74.61 -11.20 -35.55
CA PHE A 650 -73.86 -10.16 -34.86
C PHE A 650 -74.72 -8.92 -34.65
N GLY A 651 -74.73 -8.38 -33.43
CA GLY A 651 -75.55 -7.23 -33.03
C GLY A 651 -77.03 -7.54 -32.73
N ALA A 652 -77.51 -8.73 -33.10
CA ALA A 652 -78.91 -9.12 -32.93
C ALA A 652 -79.39 -9.13 -31.47
N THR A 653 -80.58 -8.57 -31.23
CA THR A 653 -81.35 -8.63 -29.98
C THR A 653 -82.80 -9.08 -30.18
N SER A 654 -83.26 -9.23 -31.43
CA SER A 654 -84.49 -9.92 -31.80
C SER A 654 -84.28 -10.80 -33.02
N TRP A 655 -85.10 -11.83 -33.17
CA TRP A 655 -85.01 -12.85 -34.23
C TRP A 655 -86.41 -13.26 -34.70
N TRP A 656 -86.55 -13.54 -36.00
CA TRP A 656 -87.73 -14.19 -36.59
C TRP A 656 -87.31 -15.17 -37.68
N TRP A 657 -87.85 -16.40 -37.64
CA TRP A 657 -87.45 -17.55 -38.46
C TRP A 657 -88.64 -18.19 -39.20
N ASP A 658 -88.40 -18.64 -40.43
CA ASP A 658 -89.25 -19.58 -41.19
C ASP A 658 -88.41 -20.84 -41.52
N PHE A 659 -88.95 -22.05 -41.33
CA PHE A 659 -88.27 -23.32 -41.63
C PHE A 659 -88.65 -23.96 -42.98
N GLY A 660 -89.40 -23.26 -43.83
CA GLY A 660 -89.77 -23.70 -45.18
C GLY A 660 -90.80 -24.84 -45.21
N VAL A 661 -91.46 -25.09 -44.08
CA VAL A 661 -92.60 -26.00 -43.94
C VAL A 661 -93.77 -25.17 -43.44
N HIS A 662 -94.88 -25.14 -44.18
CA HIS A 662 -96.01 -24.27 -43.88
C HIS A 662 -96.56 -24.50 -42.46
N GLY A 663 -96.44 -23.49 -41.59
CA GLY A 663 -96.82 -23.53 -40.18
C GLY A 663 -95.67 -23.90 -39.22
N LEU A 664 -94.42 -23.82 -39.69
CA LEU A 664 -93.20 -24.06 -38.91
C LEU A 664 -92.33 -22.80 -38.94
N GLU A 665 -92.50 -21.95 -37.93
CA GLU A 665 -91.84 -20.64 -37.73
C GLU A 665 -91.32 -20.53 -36.28
N SER A 666 -90.48 -19.53 -35.96
CA SER A 666 -90.00 -19.27 -34.59
C SER A 666 -89.59 -17.81 -34.36
N THR A 667 -89.64 -17.33 -33.12
CA THR A 667 -88.95 -16.10 -32.65
C THR A 667 -87.87 -16.39 -31.59
N GLU A 668 -87.67 -17.66 -31.22
CA GLU A 668 -86.61 -18.09 -30.30
C GLU A 668 -85.24 -18.06 -30.99
N GLN A 669 -84.18 -17.68 -30.27
CA GLN A 669 -82.81 -17.61 -30.80
C GLN A 669 -82.21 -19.01 -31.14
N TYR A 670 -82.66 -20.07 -30.46
CA TYR A 670 -82.14 -21.44 -30.63
C TYR A 670 -83.27 -22.47 -30.80
N PRO A 671 -83.97 -22.48 -31.95
CA PRO A 671 -85.14 -23.34 -32.16
C PRO A 671 -84.77 -24.82 -32.40
N LEU A 672 -85.60 -25.74 -31.89
CA LEU A 672 -85.44 -27.19 -32.03
C LEU A 672 -86.65 -27.76 -32.79
N THR A 673 -86.43 -28.52 -33.87
CA THR A 673 -87.50 -29.04 -34.72
C THR A 673 -87.20 -30.43 -35.29
N THR A 674 -88.24 -31.17 -35.71
CA THR A 674 -88.14 -32.54 -36.27
C THR A 674 -88.70 -32.60 -37.67
N PHE A 675 -87.96 -33.17 -38.62
CA PHE A 675 -88.48 -33.47 -39.95
C PHE A 675 -89.05 -34.91 -39.98
N PRO A 676 -90.35 -35.09 -40.26
CA PRO A 676 -91.00 -36.40 -40.19
C PRO A 676 -90.64 -37.30 -41.39
N ASP A 677 -90.62 -36.70 -42.57
CA ASP A 677 -90.33 -37.35 -43.85
C ASP A 677 -88.92 -36.99 -44.35
N PRO A 678 -88.16 -37.97 -44.90
CA PRO A 678 -86.87 -37.71 -45.52
C PRO A 678 -87.03 -36.80 -46.76
N GLY A 679 -86.35 -35.66 -46.76
CA GLY A 679 -86.53 -34.62 -47.76
C GLY A 679 -85.49 -33.50 -47.68
N THR A 680 -85.83 -32.34 -48.23
CA THR A 680 -84.95 -31.16 -48.26
C THR A 680 -85.77 -29.88 -48.10
N TYR A 681 -85.35 -29.02 -47.17
CA TYR A 681 -86.11 -27.86 -46.67
C TYR A 681 -85.22 -26.62 -46.61
N SER A 682 -85.79 -25.42 -46.75
CA SER A 682 -85.06 -24.14 -46.74
C SER A 682 -85.51 -23.25 -45.58
N VAL A 683 -84.59 -22.50 -44.97
CA VAL A 683 -84.80 -21.78 -43.70
C VAL A 683 -84.34 -20.32 -43.84
N GLU A 684 -85.04 -19.37 -43.22
CA GLU A 684 -84.73 -17.92 -43.23
C GLU A 684 -84.66 -17.34 -41.80
N LEU A 685 -83.92 -16.23 -41.61
CA LEU A 685 -83.76 -15.47 -40.37
C LEU A 685 -83.69 -13.95 -40.63
N LEU A 686 -84.46 -13.16 -39.87
CA LEU A 686 -84.45 -11.68 -39.80
C LEU A 686 -84.07 -11.21 -38.38
N ILE A 687 -83.30 -10.12 -38.25
CA ILE A 687 -82.85 -9.56 -36.95
C ILE A 687 -83.03 -8.04 -36.81
N SER A 688 -82.99 -7.56 -35.55
CA SER A 688 -82.76 -6.16 -35.18
C SER A 688 -81.71 -6.04 -34.07
N ASP A 689 -81.13 -4.86 -33.88
CA ASP A 689 -80.25 -4.53 -32.74
C ASP A 689 -80.91 -3.61 -31.68
N THR A 690 -80.11 -3.08 -30.74
CA THR A 690 -80.56 -2.18 -29.65
C THR A 690 -80.82 -0.73 -30.08
N LEU A 691 -80.25 -0.26 -31.19
CA LEU A 691 -80.46 1.07 -31.74
C LEU A 691 -81.60 1.07 -32.78
N GLY A 692 -81.97 -0.11 -33.28
CA GLY A 692 -83.07 -0.33 -34.23
C GLY A 692 -82.61 -0.52 -35.68
N CYS A 693 -81.32 -0.71 -35.94
CA CYS A 693 -80.83 -1.10 -37.25
C CYS A 693 -81.11 -2.62 -37.49
N LEU A 694 -81.16 -3.10 -38.75
CA LEU A 694 -81.77 -4.39 -39.16
C LEU A 694 -80.95 -5.18 -40.21
N ASP A 695 -81.05 -6.53 -40.29
CA ASP A 695 -80.47 -7.40 -41.35
C ASP A 695 -81.12 -8.83 -41.48
N SER A 696 -80.82 -9.65 -42.52
CA SER A 696 -81.46 -10.98 -42.80
C SER A 696 -80.68 -12.02 -43.67
N ILE A 697 -80.98 -13.33 -43.59
CA ILE A 697 -80.26 -14.45 -44.29
C ILE A 697 -81.06 -15.80 -44.46
N SER A 698 -80.69 -16.72 -45.38
CA SER A 698 -81.37 -18.05 -45.61
C SER A 698 -80.46 -19.28 -46.02
N ARG A 699 -80.83 -20.57 -45.74
CA ARG A 699 -80.03 -21.87 -45.92
C ARG A 699 -80.86 -23.22 -46.07
N THR A 700 -80.29 -24.47 -46.18
CA THR A 700 -80.99 -25.79 -46.60
C THR A 700 -80.39 -27.21 -46.10
N ILE A 701 -81.15 -28.37 -45.91
CA ILE A 701 -80.81 -29.66 -45.10
C ILE A 701 -81.24 -31.17 -45.57
N VAL A 702 -80.74 -32.39 -45.04
CA VAL A 702 -80.95 -33.91 -45.47
C VAL A 702 -80.93 -35.15 -44.38
N VAL A 703 -80.69 -36.54 -44.63
CA VAL A 703 -81.02 -37.84 -43.75
C VAL A 703 -80.26 -39.31 -43.86
N ASP A 704 -80.23 -40.32 -42.85
CA ASP A 704 -79.33 -41.63 -42.67
C ASP A 704 -79.72 -43.03 -41.83
N PRO A 705 -78.88 -44.18 -41.60
CA PRO A 705 -79.17 -45.64 -41.04
C PRO A 705 -78.21 -46.55 -40.00
N GLU A 706 -78.27 -47.97 -39.80
CA GLU A 706 -77.83 -48.93 -38.60
C GLU A 706 -77.33 -50.51 -38.73
N PHE A 707 -76.70 -51.32 -37.72
CA PHE A 707 -76.27 -52.86 -37.69
C PHE A 707 -75.76 -53.69 -36.33
N GLU A 708 -75.55 -55.10 -36.21
CA GLU A 708 -75.18 -56.05 -34.97
C GLU A 708 -74.47 -57.55 -35.12
N LEU A 709 -73.85 -58.32 -34.10
CA LEU A 709 -73.31 -59.80 -34.09
C LEU A 709 -72.86 -60.63 -32.72
N TYR A 710 -72.66 -62.03 -32.61
CA TYR A 710 -72.25 -62.95 -31.38
C TYR A 710 -71.60 -64.45 -31.56
N ILE A 711 -70.97 -65.23 -30.55
CA ILE A 711 -70.39 -66.70 -30.48
C ILE A 711 -70.09 -67.44 -29.03
N PRO A 712 -70.00 -68.85 -28.78
CA PRO A 712 -69.65 -69.61 -27.48
C PRO A 712 -68.40 -70.62 -27.34
N ASN A 713 -68.09 -71.24 -26.15
CA ASN A 713 -66.73 -71.81 -25.79
C ASN A 713 -66.43 -73.14 -24.95
N SER A 714 -67.33 -74.00 -24.42
CA SER A 714 -66.89 -75.27 -23.70
C SER A 714 -67.96 -76.38 -23.59
N PHE A 715 -67.58 -77.67 -23.46
CA PHE A 715 -68.53 -78.80 -23.44
C PHE A 715 -68.09 -80.10 -22.71
N THR A 716 -69.05 -80.99 -22.43
CA THR A 716 -68.98 -82.14 -21.48
C THR A 716 -69.67 -83.41 -22.03
N PRO A 717 -69.06 -84.15 -22.97
CA PRO A 717 -69.66 -85.39 -23.49
C PRO A 717 -69.35 -86.59 -22.57
N ASP A 718 -70.18 -86.77 -21.54
CA ASP A 718 -70.16 -87.90 -20.60
C ASP A 718 -71.33 -88.90 -20.78
N GLY A 719 -72.36 -88.53 -21.55
CA GLY A 719 -73.52 -89.37 -21.87
C GLY A 719 -74.80 -89.05 -21.07
N ASP A 720 -74.87 -87.94 -20.32
CA ASP A 720 -76.09 -87.52 -19.63
C ASP A 720 -77.15 -86.86 -20.55
N GLY A 721 -76.77 -86.48 -21.78
CA GLY A 721 -77.61 -85.84 -22.79
C GLY A 721 -77.52 -84.31 -22.84
N PHE A 722 -76.76 -83.66 -21.95
CA PHE A 722 -76.56 -82.21 -21.91
C PHE A 722 -75.15 -81.81 -22.32
N ASN A 723 -75.05 -80.84 -23.24
CA ASN A 723 -73.76 -80.29 -23.69
C ASN A 723 -72.80 -81.35 -24.28
N GLU A 724 -73.37 -82.35 -24.94
CA GLU A 724 -72.66 -83.39 -25.72
C GLU A 724 -71.95 -82.81 -26.96
N THR A 725 -72.35 -81.61 -27.44
CA THR A 725 -71.78 -80.96 -28.64
C THR A 725 -71.81 -79.41 -28.61
N TRP A 726 -71.21 -78.72 -29.59
CA TRP A 726 -70.86 -77.27 -29.58
C TRP A 726 -71.12 -76.52 -30.94
N GLN A 727 -71.75 -75.32 -30.97
CA GLN A 727 -72.40 -74.65 -32.16
C GLN A 727 -72.46 -73.07 -32.12
N VAL A 728 -72.97 -72.32 -33.14
CA VAL A 728 -72.84 -70.82 -33.35
C VAL A 728 -74.09 -70.07 -33.95
N ALA A 729 -74.25 -68.69 -33.90
CA ALA A 729 -75.43 -67.90 -34.40
C ALA A 729 -75.23 -66.34 -34.69
N GLY A 730 -76.19 -65.60 -35.35
CA GLY A 730 -76.20 -64.10 -35.54
C GLY A 730 -77.32 -63.44 -36.40
N ILE A 731 -77.43 -62.09 -36.46
CA ILE A 731 -78.43 -61.26 -37.25
C ILE A 731 -77.75 -60.36 -38.30
N GLY A 732 -78.40 -60.12 -39.47
CA GLY A 732 -77.88 -59.23 -40.52
C GLY A 732 -76.61 -59.74 -41.23
N VAL A 733 -76.31 -61.03 -41.03
CA VAL A 733 -75.08 -61.73 -41.46
C VAL A 733 -75.19 -62.26 -42.89
N LYS A 734 -74.04 -62.42 -43.57
CA LYS A 734 -73.93 -62.76 -45.00
C LYS A 734 -73.10 -64.01 -45.32
N GLU A 735 -72.06 -64.36 -44.56
CA GLU A 735 -71.07 -65.45 -44.87
C GLU A 735 -70.44 -66.07 -43.58
N PHE A 736 -69.96 -67.35 -43.56
CA PHE A 736 -69.33 -68.03 -42.36
C PHE A 736 -68.37 -69.24 -42.67
N TRP A 737 -67.49 -69.67 -41.72
CA TRP A 737 -66.65 -70.92 -41.74
C TRP A 737 -65.93 -71.25 -40.38
N ILE A 738 -65.52 -72.51 -40.06
CA ILE A 738 -64.77 -72.92 -38.82
C ILE A 738 -63.87 -74.23 -38.85
N ARG A 739 -62.78 -74.36 -38.04
CA ARG A 739 -61.94 -75.61 -37.88
C ARG A 739 -61.31 -75.79 -36.46
N LEU A 740 -61.06 -77.04 -36.00
CA LEU A 740 -60.56 -77.46 -34.66
C LEU A 740 -59.32 -78.41 -34.63
N HIS A 741 -58.45 -78.28 -33.61
CA HIS A 741 -57.18 -79.03 -33.43
C HIS A 741 -56.87 -79.52 -32.00
N ASP A 742 -56.04 -80.59 -31.87
CA ASP A 742 -55.49 -81.14 -30.61
C ASP A 742 -54.21 -80.45 -30.09
N ARG A 743 -53.72 -80.86 -28.90
CA ARG A 743 -52.52 -80.30 -28.25
C ARG A 743 -51.23 -80.45 -29.09
N TRP A 744 -51.15 -81.42 -29.99
CA TRP A 744 -50.01 -81.64 -30.88
C TRP A 744 -50.23 -81.03 -32.28
N GLY A 745 -51.35 -80.34 -32.49
CA GLY A 745 -51.72 -79.67 -33.75
C GLY A 745 -52.49 -80.54 -34.73
N ALA A 746 -52.77 -81.81 -34.42
CA ALA A 746 -53.54 -82.69 -35.28
C ALA A 746 -54.98 -82.17 -35.41
N THR A 747 -55.50 -82.09 -36.63
CA THR A 747 -56.90 -81.69 -36.88
C THR A 747 -57.84 -82.80 -36.41
N ILE A 748 -58.89 -82.43 -35.67
CA ILE A 748 -59.88 -83.39 -35.14
C ILE A 748 -61.32 -83.08 -35.60
N PHE A 749 -61.63 -81.85 -36.00
CA PHE A 749 -62.96 -81.46 -36.49
C PHE A 749 -62.90 -80.20 -37.40
N GLN A 750 -63.88 -80.02 -38.29
CA GLN A 750 -64.06 -78.82 -39.13
C GLN A 750 -65.47 -78.71 -39.73
N SER A 751 -65.95 -77.49 -40.03
CA SER A 751 -67.17 -77.26 -40.84
C SER A 751 -67.13 -75.90 -41.58
N SER A 752 -67.97 -75.76 -42.61
CA SER A 752 -68.28 -74.48 -43.26
C SER A 752 -69.70 -73.96 -42.97
N ASP A 753 -70.48 -74.69 -42.17
CA ASP A 753 -71.84 -74.32 -41.76
C ASP A 753 -71.85 -73.93 -40.27
N ILE A 754 -72.52 -72.83 -39.96
CA ILE A 754 -72.68 -72.25 -38.62
C ILE A 754 -73.49 -73.16 -37.68
N ALA A 755 -74.27 -74.08 -38.25
CA ALA A 755 -75.12 -75.01 -37.51
C ALA A 755 -74.51 -76.40 -37.26
N THR A 756 -73.27 -76.69 -37.70
CA THR A 756 -72.62 -78.00 -37.45
C THR A 756 -71.95 -78.05 -36.07
N ALA A 757 -71.98 -79.22 -35.42
CA ALA A 757 -71.42 -79.43 -34.08
C ALA A 757 -70.44 -80.63 -33.98
N TRP A 758 -69.64 -80.70 -32.90
CA TRP A 758 -68.59 -81.70 -32.62
C TRP A 758 -68.82 -82.43 -31.28
N ASP A 759 -68.48 -83.72 -31.18
CA ASP A 759 -68.81 -84.63 -30.06
C ASP A 759 -67.65 -85.02 -29.11
N GLY A 760 -66.43 -84.52 -29.34
CA GLY A 760 -65.29 -84.85 -28.48
C GLY A 760 -64.67 -86.25 -28.70
N THR A 761 -65.02 -86.94 -29.78
CA THR A 761 -64.37 -88.19 -30.21
C THR A 761 -63.40 -87.96 -31.39
N LEU A 762 -62.55 -88.95 -31.66
CA LEU A 762 -61.77 -89.04 -32.89
C LEU A 762 -61.87 -90.48 -33.42
N ASN A 763 -62.44 -90.64 -34.63
CA ASN A 763 -62.70 -91.95 -35.24
C ASN A 763 -63.46 -92.92 -34.31
N GLY A 764 -64.42 -92.41 -33.54
CA GLY A 764 -65.18 -93.18 -32.53
C GLY A 764 -64.39 -93.57 -31.27
N THR A 765 -63.11 -93.20 -31.17
CA THR A 765 -62.31 -93.35 -29.95
C THR A 765 -62.47 -92.08 -29.10
N PRO A 766 -62.86 -92.16 -27.83
CA PRO A 766 -62.99 -90.98 -26.96
C PRO A 766 -61.63 -90.29 -26.76
N LEU A 767 -61.51 -89.02 -27.14
CA LEU A 767 -60.27 -88.24 -26.91
C LEU A 767 -60.08 -87.89 -25.42
N PRO A 768 -58.84 -87.68 -24.93
CA PRO A 768 -58.62 -87.27 -23.53
C PRO A 768 -59.28 -85.93 -23.20
N ALA A 769 -59.79 -85.77 -21.97
CA ALA A 769 -60.22 -84.46 -21.48
C ALA A 769 -59.07 -83.43 -21.55
N GLY A 770 -59.37 -82.21 -22.00
CA GLY A 770 -58.35 -81.22 -22.34
C GLY A 770 -58.87 -80.04 -23.15
N VAL A 771 -57.95 -79.14 -23.55
CA VAL A 771 -58.29 -77.93 -24.33
C VAL A 771 -57.91 -78.13 -25.79
N TYR A 772 -58.82 -77.74 -26.66
CA TYR A 772 -58.76 -77.85 -28.12
C TYR A 772 -58.94 -76.46 -28.75
N VAL A 773 -58.33 -76.17 -29.90
CA VAL A 773 -58.20 -74.79 -30.43
C VAL A 773 -58.91 -74.63 -31.78
N TYR A 774 -59.57 -73.48 -32.02
CA TYR A 774 -60.39 -73.22 -33.22
C TYR A 774 -60.16 -71.87 -33.94
N ARG A 775 -60.61 -71.76 -35.20
CA ARG A 775 -60.53 -70.57 -36.09
C ARG A 775 -61.80 -70.40 -36.93
N TYR A 776 -62.34 -69.17 -37.11
CA TYR A 776 -63.60 -68.87 -37.84
C TYR A 776 -63.61 -67.53 -38.64
N ARG A 777 -64.62 -67.32 -39.54
CA ARG A 777 -64.79 -66.11 -40.41
C ARG A 777 -66.26 -65.63 -40.56
N VAL A 778 -66.56 -64.33 -40.83
CA VAL A 778 -67.95 -63.76 -40.93
C VAL A 778 -68.09 -62.38 -41.67
N LYS A 779 -69.28 -61.98 -42.19
CA LYS A 779 -69.60 -60.67 -42.87
C LYS A 779 -71.06 -60.15 -42.65
N ALA A 780 -71.33 -58.85 -42.82
CA ALA A 780 -72.65 -58.15 -42.74
C ALA A 780 -73.33 -57.81 -44.10
N ILE A 781 -74.57 -57.26 -44.10
CA ILE A 781 -75.28 -56.74 -45.30
C ILE A 781 -74.45 -55.66 -46.01
N GLU A 782 -74.18 -54.57 -45.31
CA GLU A 782 -73.18 -53.54 -45.64
C GLU A 782 -72.13 -53.57 -44.52
N GLY A 783 -70.88 -53.86 -44.88
CA GLY A 783 -69.79 -54.05 -43.91
C GLY A 783 -68.73 -55.06 -44.33
N GLU A 784 -67.65 -55.07 -43.56
CA GLU A 784 -66.41 -55.81 -43.83
C GLU A 784 -66.41 -57.28 -43.37
N VAL A 785 -65.40 -58.04 -43.83
CA VAL A 785 -65.21 -59.46 -43.46
C VAL A 785 -64.23 -59.59 -42.29
N GLN A 786 -64.61 -60.33 -41.25
CA GLN A 786 -63.77 -60.60 -40.06
C GLN A 786 -63.30 -62.07 -40.01
N GLU A 787 -62.11 -62.34 -39.46
CA GLU A 787 -61.59 -63.69 -39.18
C GLU A 787 -60.87 -63.72 -37.82
N ARG A 788 -61.11 -64.75 -36.99
CA ARG A 788 -60.59 -64.84 -35.60
C ARG A 788 -60.31 -66.29 -35.14
N MET A 789 -59.73 -66.44 -33.94
CA MET A 789 -59.46 -67.73 -33.27
C MET A 789 -60.04 -67.78 -31.86
N GLY A 790 -60.19 -68.99 -31.31
CA GLY A 790 -60.66 -69.27 -29.94
C GLY A 790 -60.24 -70.66 -29.47
N HIS A 791 -60.77 -71.11 -28.32
CA HIS A 791 -60.57 -72.46 -27.81
C HIS A 791 -61.86 -73.05 -27.22
N VAL A 792 -61.94 -74.37 -27.20
CA VAL A 792 -63.01 -75.15 -26.57
C VAL A 792 -62.40 -76.16 -25.59
N THR A 793 -62.93 -76.21 -24.37
CA THR A 793 -62.52 -77.22 -23.39
C THR A 793 -63.46 -78.41 -23.46
N LEU A 794 -62.87 -79.61 -23.59
CA LEU A 794 -63.52 -80.92 -23.51
C LEU A 794 -63.32 -81.47 -22.09
N LEU A 795 -64.42 -81.83 -21.43
CA LEU A 795 -64.41 -82.40 -20.07
C LEU A 795 -65.06 -83.79 -20.05
N ARG A 796 -64.54 -84.68 -19.20
CA ARG A 796 -65.07 -86.00 -18.79
C ARG A 796 -64.51 -86.36 -17.41
#